data_AF-A0A9P1N2K5-F1
#
_entry.id   AF-A0A9P1N2K5-F1
#
_cell.length_a   1.000
_cell.length_b   1.000
_cell.length_c   1.000
_cell.angle_alpha   90.00
_cell.angle_beta   90.00
_cell.angle_gamma   90.00
#
_symmetry.space_group_name_H-M   'P 1'
#
loop_
_entity.id
_entity.type
_entity.pdbx_description
1 polymer ?
#
loop_
_entity_poly.entity_id
_entity_poly.type
_entity_poly.pdbx_seq_one_letter_code
_entity_poly.pdbx_strand_id
1 'polypeptide(L)'
;MSSKQGLSEALKSMSIRDDSTHPWHKYYKVDPPKKEPKGYKQLLSNCSLHQVQQFRNISKKVWLTAKRTTNPSKTNKTTFLTSDSFPSTPFAYYSVAYKTPTFIILTPVFNEVVADDRLDLRIVALNKSACDTINPGIIDFDDHPQRKKIIFLYTKNSLRKFKKIGGVFHTQPLAASFCNIIACAHGFCVFSPFVFCFFPLCVQTLSVLRTVPHGNRKNNFFSLCHPIGDVLCVTKLQPKQTLANKKIDKLVMDDVKSVNGKQFWEVSEFYPMKNDIIENVVTTPYFENVSEKSKAPRKLMCVGSNMGNIFEISESVAPKVQVNDILLTSVFLPIIKPGQFLSSLEPEHWLTVAKMSPKLRNSNSYLPVVVKSKIASENVKRVFENYKEAFKVYPREAAYNALRIVVEHGSNGLRSIKDSKIDQHQYTTKIESYKMLDSFVNFTFKLIGASVTPPAVKWNRSVSIKIISPICAPFYAEVLGAQKHGVDLKVKARAPSNTFTENILRSLKNQEISVRQRREMKKNEIDWNVQKGSNADKFIQAIYGGPPLKIPKLPNIPRIKIGGLELLETQTRYAQLISNENVAAIIGSSSFGCGKTAAIASAALYALKNDEKSKNWQMLTAVTNSAVVALVEKLVQLDSNVQIVRIITPANMEQVPSTSLTQFDYPTVLCELLKEQLIKEDVNSMNYDYEIPEDLVKQMLAYLKKNAKSTSFLKSERLQRLVKNAKHHNESDLLNYFMDFKKPTIIVGTIQTILNSFNMSWRPFIGAISNIQIDEASTVPRETLLQLVTLFPNSRYSLVGDYRQLSPYFEQDASKLLIDTAIGETLRDCVEEDLLPSVFFNGVFRCPPEITEQLGKLFYNDSLKSFYRNCETVKELEKCSAWRLNCSNKFSTIFIDTIGSRQRYRGKSLRNYQEAEIAQNLAEHLSQFISREKIAILCFYRAQMLELQDWSENRGIHVGCVDSGQGKEWPVCIVLTTKTAKVQDNQFISNARRINVALSRSRHLNFILGNKKSLSGSDLWASIIGTCKKSNTLVASNVFNEIINSDTNSAEDLQDYDDNFEEEEVDDDFEIIEHE
;
A
#
# COMPACT_ATOMS: atom_id res chain seq x y z
N MET A 1 23.93 -54.27 38.74
CA MET A 1 22.54 -54.43 39.25
C MET A 1 21.89 -53.07 39.58
N SER A 2 22.03 -52.03 38.74
CA SER A 2 21.52 -50.68 39.07
C SER A 2 21.07 -49.83 37.85
N SER A 3 20.42 -50.43 36.85
CA SER A 3 19.97 -49.67 35.65
C SER A 3 18.51 -49.88 35.22
N LYS A 4 17.71 -50.68 35.95
CA LYS A 4 16.29 -50.91 35.62
C LYS A 4 15.28 -50.08 36.44
N GLN A 5 15.68 -49.49 37.57
CA GLN A 5 14.77 -48.66 38.38
C GLN A 5 14.66 -47.20 37.87
N GLY A 6 15.75 -46.60 37.36
CA GLY A 6 15.73 -45.23 36.83
C GLY A 6 14.94 -45.06 35.53
N LEU A 7 14.93 -46.07 34.65
CA LEU A 7 14.13 -46.01 33.41
C LEU A 7 12.62 -46.16 33.68
N SER A 8 12.24 -46.90 34.73
CA SER A 8 10.85 -47.08 35.15
C SER A 8 10.27 -45.81 35.79
N GLU A 9 11.08 -45.07 36.56
CA GLU A 9 10.68 -43.77 37.11
C GLU A 9 10.71 -42.65 36.06
N ALA A 10 11.65 -42.65 35.11
CA ALA A 10 11.65 -41.72 33.98
C ALA A 10 10.48 -41.98 32.99
N LEU A 11 10.11 -43.25 32.77
CA LEU A 11 8.92 -43.59 31.98
C LEU A 11 7.61 -43.32 32.74
N LYS A 12 7.63 -43.32 34.09
CA LYS A 12 6.48 -42.91 34.93
C LYS A 12 6.36 -41.38 35.08
N SER A 13 7.45 -40.60 35.01
CA SER A 13 7.37 -39.14 34.93
C SER A 13 7.05 -38.65 33.50
N MET A 14 7.26 -39.50 32.50
CA MET A 14 6.65 -39.40 31.16
C MET A 14 5.30 -40.15 31.08
N SER A 15 4.65 -40.42 32.22
CA SER A 15 3.28 -40.94 32.21
C SER A 15 2.37 -39.94 31.53
N ILE A 16 1.78 -40.41 30.43
CA ILE A 16 0.42 -40.13 30.01
C ILE A 16 0.06 -38.65 30.25
N ARG A 17 0.40 -37.79 29.27
CA ARG A 17 -0.52 -36.69 28.98
C ARG A 17 -1.88 -37.35 28.96
N ASP A 18 -2.77 -36.93 29.86
CA ASP A 18 -4.14 -37.37 29.89
C ASP A 18 -4.69 -37.31 28.46
N ASP A 19 -4.74 -38.48 27.80
CA ASP A 19 -5.04 -38.66 26.37
C ASP A 19 -6.49 -38.24 26.05
N SER A 20 -7.23 -37.83 27.09
CA SER A 20 -8.60 -37.35 27.06
C SER A 20 -8.74 -35.85 26.77
N THR A 21 -7.68 -35.03 26.92
CA THR A 21 -7.75 -33.56 26.77
C THR A 21 -7.07 -33.04 25.49
N HIS A 22 -7.69 -32.04 24.85
CA HIS A 22 -7.22 -31.46 23.59
C HIS A 22 -5.78 -30.93 23.75
N PRO A 23 -4.87 -31.09 22.77
CA PRO A 23 -3.50 -30.55 22.86
C PRO A 23 -3.45 -29.05 23.13
N TRP A 24 -4.55 -28.34 22.83
CA TRP A 24 -4.67 -26.90 23.02
C TRP A 24 -5.53 -26.51 24.23
N HIS A 25 -6.05 -27.46 25.02
CA HIS A 25 -6.98 -27.22 26.13
C HIS A 25 -6.50 -26.20 27.15
N LYS A 26 -5.21 -26.25 27.50
CA LYS A 26 -4.56 -25.31 28.42
C LYS A 26 -4.46 -23.85 27.94
N TYR A 27 -4.82 -23.55 26.69
CA TYR A 27 -4.70 -22.21 26.11
C TYR A 27 -6.05 -21.46 25.98
N TYR A 28 -7.17 -22.09 26.33
CA TYR A 28 -8.53 -21.54 26.18
C TYR A 28 -9.23 -21.44 27.53
N LYS A 29 -10.10 -20.44 27.69
CA LYS A 29 -10.99 -20.33 28.86
C LYS A 29 -12.01 -21.47 28.87
N VAL A 30 -12.24 -22.03 30.05
CA VAL A 30 -13.12 -23.21 30.26
C VAL A 30 -14.58 -22.91 29.95
N ASP A 31 -15.04 -21.66 30.11
CA ASP A 31 -16.42 -21.24 29.80
C ASP A 31 -16.48 -19.96 28.93
N PRO A 32 -17.28 -19.93 27.85
CA PRO A 32 -17.55 -18.70 27.11
C PRO A 32 -18.48 -17.74 27.91
N PRO A 33 -18.40 -16.42 27.69
CA PRO A 33 -19.24 -15.45 28.39
C PRO A 33 -20.74 -15.59 28.05
N LYS A 34 -21.60 -15.61 29.08
CA LYS A 34 -23.07 -15.74 29.04
C LYS A 34 -23.83 -14.48 28.56
N LYS A 35 -23.37 -13.74 27.54
CA LYS A 35 -24.16 -12.62 26.99
C LYS A 35 -24.74 -13.00 25.64
N GLU A 36 -26.07 -12.95 25.50
CA GLU A 36 -26.84 -13.33 24.31
C GLU A 36 -26.55 -12.44 23.08
N PRO A 37 -25.84 -12.94 22.06
CA PRO A 37 -25.77 -12.30 20.76
C PRO A 37 -26.83 -12.93 19.83
N LYS A 38 -27.48 -12.15 18.96
CA LYS A 38 -28.38 -12.69 17.91
C LYS A 38 -27.57 -13.06 16.65
N GLY A 39 -27.89 -14.20 16.00
CA GLY A 39 -27.35 -14.58 14.68
C GLY A 39 -26.03 -15.38 14.70
N TYR A 40 -25.21 -15.32 13.64
CA TYR A 40 -23.94 -16.08 13.52
C TYR A 40 -22.95 -15.88 14.68
N LYS A 41 -23.05 -14.74 15.40
CA LYS A 41 -22.30 -14.47 16.63
C LYS A 41 -22.67 -15.40 17.78
N GLN A 42 -23.93 -15.84 17.87
CA GLN A 42 -24.41 -16.89 18.79
C GLN A 42 -23.76 -18.24 18.48
N LEU A 43 -23.51 -18.55 17.20
CA LEU A 43 -22.94 -19.82 16.74
C LEU A 43 -21.43 -19.91 17.01
N LEU A 44 -20.69 -18.81 16.82
CA LEU A 44 -19.26 -18.73 17.17
C LEU A 44 -19.04 -18.73 18.70
N SER A 45 -19.97 -18.18 19.48
CA SER A 45 -19.88 -18.17 20.95
C SER A 45 -20.24 -19.51 21.59
N ASN A 46 -21.08 -20.33 20.94
CA ASN A 46 -21.60 -21.58 21.50
C ASN A 46 -20.71 -22.80 21.21
N CYS A 47 -19.81 -22.74 20.23
CA CYS A 47 -18.86 -23.81 19.95
C CYS A 47 -17.81 -23.84 21.08
N SER A 48 -17.98 -24.74 22.05
CA SER A 48 -17.03 -24.89 23.15
C SER A 48 -15.90 -25.83 22.78
N LEU A 49 -14.73 -25.63 23.39
CA LEU A 49 -13.61 -26.54 23.20
C LEU A 49 -13.98 -27.98 23.64
N HIS A 50 -14.90 -28.12 24.60
CA HIS A 50 -15.44 -29.41 25.03
C HIS A 50 -16.18 -30.13 23.89
N GLN A 51 -17.02 -29.43 23.11
CA GLN A 51 -17.71 -30.01 21.96
C GLN A 51 -16.73 -30.42 20.84
N VAL A 52 -15.72 -29.59 20.57
CA VAL A 52 -14.65 -29.92 19.61
C VAL A 52 -13.87 -31.16 20.07
N GLN A 53 -13.56 -31.25 21.36
CA GLN A 53 -12.86 -32.40 21.95
C GLN A 53 -13.72 -33.66 21.92
N GLN A 54 -15.02 -33.58 22.19
CA GLN A 54 -15.95 -34.70 22.04
C GLN A 54 -15.96 -35.22 20.61
N PHE A 55 -16.10 -34.34 19.61
CA PHE A 55 -16.04 -34.72 18.20
C PHE A 55 -14.73 -35.45 17.84
N ARG A 56 -13.60 -34.92 18.31
CA ARG A 56 -12.27 -35.50 18.06
C ARG A 56 -12.09 -36.85 18.74
N ASN A 57 -12.49 -37.00 20.00
CA ASN A 57 -12.38 -38.25 20.76
C ASN A 57 -13.22 -39.36 20.15
N ILE A 58 -14.46 -39.04 19.76
CA ILE A 58 -15.36 -39.97 19.08
C ILE A 58 -14.71 -40.46 17.78
N SER A 59 -14.20 -39.55 16.96
CA SER A 59 -13.62 -39.91 15.67
C SER A 59 -12.23 -40.57 15.79
N LYS A 60 -11.42 -40.27 16.82
CA LYS A 60 -10.12 -40.93 17.12
C LYS A 60 -10.32 -42.38 17.56
N LYS A 61 -11.27 -42.64 18.47
CA LYS A 61 -11.61 -43.99 18.95
C LYS A 61 -12.06 -44.91 17.81
N VAL A 62 -12.78 -44.35 16.84
CA VAL A 62 -13.24 -45.06 15.64
C VAL A 62 -12.13 -45.22 14.59
N TRP A 63 -11.24 -44.24 14.45
CA TRP A 63 -10.08 -44.33 13.54
C TRP A 63 -9.09 -45.41 13.98
N LEU A 64 -8.74 -45.48 15.27
CA LEU A 64 -7.80 -46.45 15.82
C LEU A 64 -8.29 -47.91 15.78
N THR A 65 -9.59 -48.14 15.57
CA THR A 65 -10.22 -49.48 15.62
C THR A 65 -10.64 -50.03 14.24
N ALA A 66 -10.37 -49.31 13.15
CA ALA A 66 -10.82 -49.70 11.81
C ALA A 66 -9.83 -50.65 11.10
N LYS A 67 -10.33 -51.78 10.56
CA LYS A 67 -9.57 -52.74 9.73
C LYS A 67 -9.64 -52.39 8.23
N ARG A 68 -8.66 -52.83 7.42
CA ARG A 68 -8.57 -52.61 5.95
C ARG A 68 -9.69 -53.32 5.18
N THR A 69 -10.18 -52.71 4.09
CA THR A 69 -11.02 -53.36 3.06
C THR A 69 -10.59 -52.96 1.65
N THR A 70 -10.69 -53.90 0.70
CA THR A 70 -9.98 -53.86 -0.59
C THR A 70 -10.84 -53.62 -1.83
N ASN A 71 -12.14 -53.28 -1.74
CA ASN A 71 -12.96 -53.02 -2.94
C ASN A 71 -14.04 -51.94 -2.76
N PRO A 72 -14.09 -50.89 -3.61
CA PRO A 72 -15.15 -49.89 -3.59
C PRO A 72 -16.37 -50.33 -4.41
N SER A 73 -17.57 -50.32 -3.82
CA SER A 73 -18.84 -50.43 -4.55
C SER A 73 -19.81 -49.27 -4.24
N LYS A 74 -20.92 -49.21 -4.99
CA LYS A 74 -21.82 -48.04 -5.19
C LYS A 74 -22.42 -47.50 -3.88
N THR A 75 -22.32 -46.19 -3.67
CA THR A 75 -22.77 -45.46 -2.46
C THR A 75 -24.23 -44.97 -2.53
N ASN A 76 -24.89 -44.91 -1.36
CA ASN A 76 -26.21 -44.32 -1.16
C ASN A 76 -26.19 -42.78 -1.31
N LYS A 77 -27.34 -42.18 -1.65
CA LYS A 77 -27.50 -40.73 -1.79
C LYS A 77 -27.52 -40.05 -0.42
N THR A 78 -26.61 -39.12 -0.17
CA THR A 78 -26.62 -38.19 0.96
C THR A 78 -27.86 -37.30 0.92
N THR A 79 -28.47 -36.99 2.06
CA THR A 79 -29.73 -36.23 2.13
C THR A 79 -29.45 -34.76 2.42
N PHE A 80 -29.89 -33.88 1.54
CA PHE A 80 -29.79 -32.42 1.72
C PHE A 80 -31.03 -31.91 2.47
N LEU A 81 -30.81 -31.18 3.56
CA LEU A 81 -31.89 -30.59 4.35
C LEU A 81 -31.77 -29.07 4.32
N THR A 82 -32.79 -28.40 3.78
CA THR A 82 -32.98 -26.95 3.91
C THR A 82 -33.83 -26.71 5.15
N SER A 83 -33.24 -26.14 6.20
CA SER A 83 -33.95 -25.78 7.43
C SER A 83 -33.72 -24.30 7.73
N ASP A 84 -34.80 -23.57 8.04
CA ASP A 84 -34.73 -22.18 8.50
C ASP A 84 -34.31 -22.07 9.98
N SER A 85 -34.30 -23.19 10.72
CA SER A 85 -33.85 -23.29 12.12
C SER A 85 -32.49 -23.97 12.23
N PHE A 86 -31.58 -23.39 13.01
CA PHE A 86 -30.25 -23.96 13.24
C PHE A 86 -30.32 -25.22 14.13
N PRO A 87 -29.57 -26.28 13.80
CA PRO A 87 -29.42 -27.45 14.66
C PRO A 87 -28.73 -27.05 15.98
N SER A 88 -29.26 -27.51 17.12
CA SER A 88 -28.74 -27.17 18.46
C SER A 88 -27.36 -27.77 18.77
N THR A 89 -26.94 -28.80 18.04
CA THR A 89 -25.67 -29.53 18.26
C THR A 89 -24.97 -29.86 16.93
N PRO A 90 -24.19 -28.93 16.35
CA PRO A 90 -23.40 -29.18 15.15
C PRO A 90 -22.19 -30.10 15.47
N PHE A 91 -21.82 -31.01 14.55
CA PHE A 91 -20.61 -31.84 14.73
C PHE A 91 -19.34 -31.09 14.34
N ALA A 92 -19.35 -30.38 13.22
CA ALA A 92 -18.21 -29.60 12.74
C ALA A 92 -18.65 -28.57 11.70
N TYR A 93 -17.87 -27.50 11.59
CA TYR A 93 -18.05 -26.48 10.57
C TYR A 93 -16.93 -26.57 9.54
N TYR A 94 -17.33 -26.67 8.28
CA TYR A 94 -16.43 -26.69 7.15
C TYR A 94 -16.74 -25.53 6.21
N SER A 95 -15.72 -24.96 5.61
CA SER A 95 -15.87 -23.99 4.54
C SER A 95 -15.57 -24.60 3.18
N VAL A 96 -16.29 -24.16 2.14
CA VAL A 96 -16.03 -24.52 0.74
C VAL A 96 -14.72 -23.87 0.29
N ALA A 97 -13.66 -24.66 0.22
CA ALA A 97 -12.32 -24.21 -0.18
C ALA A 97 -12.09 -24.23 -1.69
N TYR A 98 -12.73 -25.15 -2.40
CA TYR A 98 -12.63 -25.26 -3.85
C TYR A 98 -13.89 -25.91 -4.41
N LYS A 99 -14.19 -25.62 -5.67
CA LYS A 99 -15.41 -26.09 -6.33
C LYS A 99 -15.16 -26.37 -7.81
N THR A 100 -15.75 -27.46 -8.30
CA THR A 100 -15.86 -27.80 -9.71
C THR A 100 -17.32 -28.15 -10.04
N PRO A 101 -17.68 -28.35 -11.33
CA PRO A 101 -19.00 -28.87 -11.68
C PRO A 101 -19.32 -30.26 -11.11
N THR A 102 -18.32 -30.98 -10.59
CA THR A 102 -18.42 -32.39 -10.18
C THR A 102 -18.18 -32.65 -8.69
N PHE A 103 -17.46 -31.77 -8.00
CA PHE A 103 -17.16 -31.91 -6.57
C PHE A 103 -16.87 -30.54 -5.90
N ILE A 104 -17.05 -30.48 -4.58
CA ILE A 104 -16.55 -29.39 -3.71
C ILE A 104 -15.52 -29.95 -2.74
N ILE A 105 -14.52 -29.15 -2.43
CA ILE A 105 -13.53 -29.44 -1.39
C ILE A 105 -13.85 -28.54 -0.20
N LEU A 106 -13.90 -29.16 0.97
CA LEU A 106 -14.23 -28.56 2.25
C LEU A 106 -13.00 -28.58 3.16
N THR A 107 -12.77 -27.48 3.87
CA THR A 107 -11.71 -27.36 4.89
C THR A 107 -12.32 -26.94 6.23
N PRO A 108 -11.77 -27.42 7.35
CA PRO A 108 -12.27 -27.05 8.68
C PRO A 108 -12.19 -25.54 8.90
N VAL A 109 -13.23 -24.98 9.50
CA VAL A 109 -13.27 -23.55 9.85
C VAL A 109 -12.35 -23.25 11.04
N PHE A 110 -12.34 -24.12 12.05
CA PHE A 110 -11.52 -23.98 13.25
C PHE A 110 -10.30 -24.92 13.18
N ASN A 111 -9.12 -24.40 13.47
CA ASN A 111 -7.88 -25.19 13.45
C ASN A 111 -7.94 -26.36 14.44
N GLU A 112 -8.63 -26.14 15.56
CA GLU A 112 -8.79 -27.00 16.75
C GLU A 112 -9.38 -28.34 16.35
N VAL A 113 -10.29 -28.32 15.39
CA VAL A 113 -10.94 -29.53 14.87
C VAL A 113 -9.89 -30.48 14.28
N VAL A 114 -8.75 -29.98 13.79
CA VAL A 114 -7.78 -30.74 12.97
C VAL A 114 -6.32 -30.56 13.38
N ALA A 115 -6.06 -30.74 14.68
CA ALA A 115 -4.70 -30.93 15.19
C ALA A 115 -3.93 -32.04 14.43
N ASP A 116 -2.60 -32.04 14.53
CA ASP A 116 -1.69 -32.84 13.68
C ASP A 116 -1.90 -34.36 13.76
N ASP A 117 -2.57 -34.85 14.79
CA ASP A 117 -2.94 -36.24 15.02
C ASP A 117 -4.16 -36.71 14.20
N ARG A 118 -4.87 -35.83 13.48
CA ARG A 118 -6.10 -36.17 12.72
C ARG A 118 -6.13 -35.61 11.29
N LEU A 119 -5.19 -36.06 10.46
CA LEU A 119 -5.05 -35.62 9.06
C LEU A 119 -6.28 -35.93 8.16
N ASP A 120 -7.12 -36.89 8.53
CA ASP A 120 -8.34 -37.27 7.82
C ASP A 120 -9.43 -36.20 7.84
N LEU A 121 -9.42 -35.30 8.83
CA LEU A 121 -10.41 -34.23 8.97
C LEU A 121 -9.97 -32.92 8.30
N ARG A 122 -8.78 -32.89 7.68
CA ARG A 122 -8.17 -31.67 7.12
C ARG A 122 -8.84 -31.23 5.82
N ILE A 123 -9.31 -32.19 5.02
CA ILE A 123 -9.91 -31.98 3.72
C ILE A 123 -11.00 -33.03 3.51
N VAL A 124 -12.20 -32.58 3.13
CA VAL A 124 -13.33 -33.44 2.75
C VAL A 124 -13.74 -33.08 1.31
N ALA A 125 -13.85 -34.04 0.39
CA ALA A 125 -14.24 -33.75 -1.00
C ALA A 125 -15.57 -34.39 -1.38
N LEU A 126 -16.63 -33.59 -1.39
CA LEU A 126 -17.99 -34.05 -1.69
C LEU A 126 -18.25 -34.05 -3.20
N ASN A 127 -18.69 -35.16 -3.76
CA ASN A 127 -19.10 -35.28 -5.17
C ASN A 127 -20.59 -34.93 -5.40
N LYS A 128 -21.13 -35.16 -6.60
CA LYS A 128 -22.54 -34.81 -6.96
C LYS A 128 -23.60 -35.51 -6.10
N SER A 129 -23.22 -36.61 -5.44
CA SER A 129 -24.06 -37.35 -4.50
C SER A 129 -23.76 -36.98 -3.05
N ALA A 130 -22.93 -35.95 -2.82
CA ALA A 130 -22.36 -35.52 -1.54
C ALA A 130 -21.61 -36.64 -0.77
N CYS A 131 -20.93 -37.53 -1.50
CA CYS A 131 -20.02 -38.52 -0.91
C CYS A 131 -18.58 -38.00 -0.84
N ASP A 132 -17.88 -38.27 0.26
CA ASP A 132 -16.45 -37.95 0.40
C ASP A 132 -15.56 -38.90 -0.42
N THR A 133 -14.85 -38.31 -1.38
CA THR A 133 -13.99 -38.99 -2.35
C THR A 133 -12.50 -39.00 -1.99
N ILE A 134 -12.04 -38.12 -1.10
CA ILE A 134 -10.61 -37.97 -0.75
C ILE A 134 -10.18 -38.90 0.38
N ASN A 135 -11.11 -39.29 1.27
CA ASN A 135 -10.82 -40.18 2.39
C ASN A 135 -11.34 -41.63 2.13
N PRO A 136 -10.70 -42.43 1.26
CA PRO A 136 -11.01 -43.84 1.08
C PRO A 136 -10.25 -44.69 2.12
N GLY A 137 -10.50 -44.46 3.40
CA GLY A 137 -10.00 -45.29 4.48
C GLY A 137 -8.48 -45.38 4.72
N ILE A 138 -8.12 -45.97 5.86
CA ILE A 138 -6.77 -45.96 6.46
C ILE A 138 -5.69 -46.33 5.44
N ILE A 139 -4.81 -45.37 5.16
CA ILE A 139 -3.47 -45.65 4.66
C ILE A 139 -2.64 -45.96 5.91
N ASP A 140 -2.12 -47.18 5.96
CA ASP A 140 -1.24 -47.66 7.01
C ASP A 140 0.08 -46.89 6.98
N PHE A 141 0.44 -46.26 8.10
CA PHE A 141 1.63 -45.41 8.20
C PHE A 141 2.87 -46.17 8.69
N ASP A 142 2.70 -47.38 9.23
CA ASP A 142 3.77 -48.02 10.02
C ASP A 142 4.35 -49.32 9.44
N ASP A 143 3.80 -49.90 8.36
CA ASP A 143 4.31 -51.19 7.87
C ASP A 143 4.40 -51.30 6.32
N HIS A 144 5.44 -50.69 5.72
CA HIS A 144 6.17 -51.20 4.53
C HIS A 144 7.26 -50.23 4.01
N PRO A 145 8.38 -50.73 3.44
CA PRO A 145 9.43 -49.92 2.81
C PRO A 145 9.03 -49.20 1.50
N GLN A 146 7.76 -49.21 1.10
CA GLN A 146 7.24 -48.51 -0.08
C GLN A 146 6.64 -47.13 0.27
N ARG A 147 7.39 -46.29 0.98
CA ARG A 147 7.05 -44.88 1.26
C ARG A 147 6.93 -43.98 0.00
N LYS A 148 7.25 -44.47 -1.22
CA LYS A 148 7.35 -43.64 -2.44
C LYS A 148 6.22 -43.79 -3.49
N LYS A 149 5.24 -44.68 -3.34
CA LYS A 149 4.29 -45.00 -4.45
C LYS A 149 2.83 -44.53 -4.30
N ILE A 150 2.38 -44.06 -3.14
CA ILE A 150 0.95 -43.77 -2.94
C ILE A 150 0.51 -42.42 -3.55
N ILE A 151 1.43 -41.49 -3.80
CA ILE A 151 1.13 -40.24 -4.56
C ILE A 151 0.93 -40.52 -6.07
N PHE A 152 1.33 -41.69 -6.58
CA PHE A 152 1.25 -42.04 -8.00
C PHE A 152 0.00 -42.82 -8.44
N LEU A 153 -0.92 -43.19 -7.52
CA LEU A 153 -2.07 -44.04 -7.86
C LEU A 153 -3.25 -43.29 -8.49
N TYR A 154 -3.39 -41.98 -8.25
CA TYR A 154 -4.44 -41.16 -8.89
C TYR A 154 -4.08 -40.65 -10.30
N THR A 155 -2.79 -40.67 -10.67
CA THR A 155 -2.34 -40.38 -12.04
C THR A 155 -2.42 -41.62 -12.95
N LYS A 156 -2.11 -42.82 -12.45
CA LYS A 156 -2.10 -44.06 -13.27
C LYS A 156 -3.48 -44.52 -13.74
N ASN A 157 -4.52 -44.40 -12.91
CA ASN A 157 -5.90 -44.76 -13.32
C ASN A 157 -6.56 -43.70 -14.22
N SER A 158 -6.20 -42.43 -14.04
CA SER A 158 -6.60 -41.34 -14.93
C SER A 158 -5.95 -41.47 -16.32
N LEU A 159 -4.66 -41.88 -16.37
CA LEU A 159 -3.94 -42.19 -17.61
C LEU A 159 -4.45 -43.47 -18.31
N ARG A 160 -4.88 -44.50 -17.57
CA ARG A 160 -5.49 -45.71 -18.16
C ARG A 160 -6.88 -45.46 -18.74
N LYS A 161 -7.68 -44.54 -18.16
CA LYS A 161 -8.94 -44.08 -18.76
C LYS A 161 -8.70 -43.23 -20.01
N PHE A 162 -7.65 -42.41 -20.04
CA PHE A 162 -7.25 -41.66 -21.24
C PHE A 162 -6.81 -42.57 -22.41
N LYS A 163 -6.12 -43.69 -22.14
CA LYS A 163 -5.76 -44.68 -23.18
C LYS A 163 -6.94 -45.44 -23.79
N LYS A 164 -8.08 -45.54 -23.09
CA LYS A 164 -9.28 -46.23 -23.58
C LYS A 164 -10.25 -45.35 -24.39
N ILE A 165 -10.04 -44.04 -24.41
CA ILE A 165 -10.82 -43.07 -25.19
C ILE A 165 -10.01 -42.66 -26.44
N GLY A 166 -9.39 -43.66 -27.08
CA GLY A 166 -8.70 -43.49 -28.37
C GLY A 166 -9.72 -43.43 -29.49
N GLY A 167 -10.31 -42.25 -29.71
CA GLY A 167 -11.09 -41.92 -30.89
C GLY A 167 -10.47 -40.70 -31.58
N VAL A 168 -9.53 -41.00 -32.50
CA VAL A 168 -9.04 -40.18 -33.63
C VAL A 168 -9.00 -38.65 -33.43
N PHE A 169 -7.83 -38.08 -33.12
CA PHE A 169 -7.43 -36.76 -33.62
C PHE A 169 -5.89 -36.70 -33.76
N HIS A 170 -5.42 -36.48 -34.99
CA HIS A 170 -4.02 -36.20 -35.33
C HIS A 170 -3.59 -34.82 -34.80
N THR A 171 -2.41 -34.73 -34.16
CA THR A 171 -1.24 -33.87 -34.52
C THR A 171 -0.22 -33.70 -33.36
N GLN A 172 1.04 -34.09 -33.61
CA GLN A 172 2.36 -33.58 -33.13
C GLN A 172 2.85 -33.68 -31.65
N PRO A 173 4.20 -33.69 -31.40
CA PRO A 173 4.83 -34.50 -30.35
C PRO A 173 5.22 -33.70 -29.10
N LEU A 174 4.48 -33.88 -28.00
CA LEU A 174 4.82 -33.35 -26.67
C LEU A 174 5.01 -34.45 -25.60
N ALA A 175 4.90 -35.73 -25.99
CA ALA A 175 4.90 -36.86 -25.06
C ALA A 175 6.29 -37.40 -24.70
N ALA A 176 7.33 -37.10 -25.49
CA ALA A 176 8.67 -37.67 -25.29
C ALA A 176 9.48 -36.98 -24.16
N SER A 177 9.29 -35.67 -23.93
CA SER A 177 10.07 -34.90 -22.94
C SER A 177 9.63 -35.16 -21.49
N PHE A 178 8.42 -35.70 -21.27
CA PHE A 178 7.89 -35.96 -19.92
C PHE A 178 8.41 -37.28 -19.31
N CYS A 179 8.86 -38.23 -20.13
CA CYS A 179 9.38 -39.51 -19.65
C CYS A 179 10.85 -39.42 -19.18
N ASN A 180 11.66 -38.53 -19.75
CA ASN A 180 13.09 -38.43 -19.39
C ASN A 180 13.37 -37.69 -18.07
N ILE A 181 12.47 -36.81 -17.62
CA ILE A 181 12.63 -36.08 -16.34
C ILE A 181 12.46 -36.99 -15.12
N ILE A 182 11.77 -38.13 -15.26
CA ILE A 182 11.50 -39.06 -14.15
C ILE A 182 12.68 -40.04 -13.93
N ALA A 183 13.57 -40.21 -14.91
CA ALA A 183 14.68 -41.16 -14.83
C ALA A 183 15.89 -40.66 -14.02
N CYS A 184 16.15 -39.34 -13.96
CA CYS A 184 17.36 -38.79 -13.30
C CYS A 184 17.25 -38.61 -11.77
N ALA A 185 16.10 -38.88 -11.14
CA ALA A 185 15.88 -38.60 -9.71
C ALA A 185 16.13 -39.82 -8.77
N HIS A 186 17.03 -40.74 -9.13
CA HIS A 186 17.32 -41.97 -8.35
C HIS A 186 18.65 -41.97 -7.57
N GLY A 187 19.41 -40.87 -7.50
CA GLY A 187 20.61 -40.75 -6.66
C GLY A 187 20.52 -39.55 -5.73
N PHE A 188 21.00 -39.70 -4.49
CA PHE A 188 21.08 -38.74 -3.36
C PHE A 188 19.94 -38.73 -2.33
N CYS A 189 20.26 -39.34 -1.18
CA CYS A 189 19.60 -39.22 0.11
C CYS A 189 20.20 -38.04 0.90
N VAL A 190 19.44 -36.97 1.18
CA VAL A 190 19.59 -36.09 2.37
C VAL A 190 18.21 -35.48 2.72
N PHE A 191 17.91 -35.40 4.01
CA PHE A 191 16.67 -34.89 4.65
C PHE A 191 16.22 -33.49 4.16
N SER A 192 14.95 -33.30 3.74
CA SER A 192 14.28 -31.98 3.62
C SER A 192 12.75 -32.08 3.40
N PRO A 193 11.90 -31.16 3.93
CA PRO A 193 10.43 -31.24 3.93
C PRO A 193 9.81 -30.63 2.66
N PHE A 194 9.61 -31.43 1.59
CA PHE A 194 9.20 -30.90 0.28
C PHE A 194 7.82 -31.37 -0.27
N VAL A 195 6.94 -31.96 0.54
CA VAL A 195 5.75 -32.68 0.00
C VAL A 195 4.48 -31.82 -0.23
N PHE A 196 4.43 -30.54 0.14
CA PHE A 196 3.21 -29.71 -0.08
C PHE A 196 3.24 -28.76 -1.29
N CYS A 197 4.34 -28.68 -2.05
CA CYS A 197 4.47 -27.72 -3.16
C CYS A 197 3.88 -28.18 -4.52
N PHE A 198 3.37 -29.40 -4.67
CA PHE A 198 2.97 -29.94 -5.99
C PHE A 198 1.47 -29.91 -6.33
N PHE A 199 0.60 -29.47 -5.42
CA PHE A 199 -0.85 -29.41 -5.70
C PHE A 199 -1.31 -28.30 -6.67
N PRO A 200 -0.67 -27.11 -6.76
CA PRO A 200 -1.10 -26.08 -7.71
C PRO A 200 -0.79 -26.42 -9.17
N LEU A 201 0.29 -27.18 -9.43
CA LEU A 201 0.75 -27.47 -10.80
C LEU A 201 -0.12 -28.54 -11.50
N CYS A 202 -0.65 -29.53 -10.78
CA CYS A 202 -1.52 -30.55 -11.39
C CYS A 202 -2.93 -30.03 -11.73
N VAL A 203 -3.36 -28.91 -11.14
CA VAL A 203 -4.69 -28.32 -11.37
C VAL A 203 -4.70 -27.43 -12.62
N GLN A 204 -3.57 -26.86 -13.02
CA GLN A 204 -3.48 -26.07 -14.27
C GLN A 204 -3.65 -26.92 -15.53
N THR A 205 -3.32 -28.21 -15.50
CA THR A 205 -3.45 -29.11 -16.67
C THR A 205 -4.89 -29.56 -16.95
N LEU A 206 -5.84 -29.33 -16.04
CA LEU A 206 -7.26 -29.64 -16.23
C LEU A 206 -8.06 -28.53 -16.96
N SER A 207 -7.41 -27.40 -17.30
CA SER A 207 -8.02 -26.27 -18.01
C SER A 207 -8.25 -26.50 -19.51
N VAL A 208 -7.95 -27.68 -20.05
CA VAL A 208 -8.02 -27.97 -21.50
C VAL A 208 -9.32 -28.66 -21.94
N LEU A 209 -10.24 -29.03 -21.04
CA LEU A 209 -11.53 -29.61 -21.45
C LEU A 209 -12.59 -28.53 -21.71
N ARG A 210 -12.46 -27.84 -22.85
CA ARG A 210 -13.54 -27.05 -23.45
C ARG A 210 -14.53 -27.99 -24.18
N THR A 211 -15.81 -27.59 -24.08
CA THR A 211 -16.99 -27.96 -24.88
C THR A 211 -17.52 -29.41 -24.82
N VAL A 212 -18.68 -29.58 -24.18
CA VAL A 212 -19.73 -30.51 -24.62
C VAL A 212 -21.10 -29.78 -24.53
N PRO A 213 -21.99 -29.85 -25.54
CA PRO A 213 -23.24 -29.09 -25.59
C PRO A 213 -24.36 -29.70 -24.73
N HIS A 214 -25.41 -28.89 -24.56
CA HIS A 214 -26.59 -29.09 -23.74
C HIS A 214 -27.32 -30.45 -23.88
N GLY A 215 -27.73 -30.99 -22.72
CA GLY A 215 -28.71 -32.07 -22.61
C GLY A 215 -29.32 -32.13 -21.20
N ASN A 216 -30.62 -31.80 -21.12
CA ASN A 216 -31.61 -32.02 -20.05
C ASN A 216 -31.26 -31.79 -18.57
N ARG A 217 -31.89 -30.74 -18.02
CA ARG A 217 -31.88 -30.30 -16.62
C ARG A 217 -32.50 -31.37 -15.69
N LYS A 218 -31.65 -32.01 -14.88
CA LYS A 218 -31.98 -32.33 -13.48
C LYS A 218 -31.04 -31.49 -12.60
N ASN A 219 -31.61 -30.76 -11.64
CA ASN A 219 -30.96 -29.80 -10.74
C ASN A 219 -29.52 -30.22 -10.36
N ASN A 220 -28.53 -29.57 -10.99
CA ASN A 220 -27.12 -29.78 -10.70
C ASN A 220 -26.79 -29.12 -9.35
N PHE A 221 -26.71 -29.94 -8.30
CA PHE A 221 -26.31 -29.61 -6.91
C PHE A 221 -25.19 -28.56 -6.81
N PHE A 222 -24.17 -28.65 -7.66
CA PHE A 222 -23.04 -27.71 -7.64
C PHE A 222 -23.19 -26.47 -8.51
N SER A 223 -24.07 -26.46 -9.52
CA SER A 223 -24.08 -25.35 -10.48
C SER A 223 -24.61 -24.03 -9.91
N LEU A 224 -25.34 -24.05 -8.78
CA LEU A 224 -26.10 -22.88 -8.32
C LEU A 224 -26.06 -22.55 -6.81
N CYS A 225 -25.69 -23.46 -5.89
CA CYS A 225 -26.04 -23.23 -4.46
C CYS A 225 -24.93 -22.78 -3.49
N HIS A 226 -23.65 -23.12 -3.71
CA HIS A 226 -22.59 -22.82 -2.72
C HIS A 226 -21.35 -22.16 -3.37
N PRO A 227 -21.08 -20.86 -3.14
CA PRO A 227 -19.86 -20.18 -3.56
C PRO A 227 -18.63 -20.60 -2.71
N ILE A 228 -17.42 -20.27 -3.19
CA ILE A 228 -16.20 -20.45 -2.39
C ILE A 228 -16.31 -19.58 -1.13
N GLY A 229 -15.99 -20.15 0.03
CA GLY A 229 -16.12 -19.51 1.34
C GLY A 229 -17.48 -19.66 2.02
N ASP A 230 -18.42 -20.38 1.39
CA ASP A 230 -19.66 -20.82 2.02
C ASP A 230 -19.38 -21.80 3.17
N VAL A 231 -20.12 -21.68 4.27
CA VAL A 231 -19.95 -22.51 5.47
C VAL A 231 -21.03 -23.58 5.49
N LEU A 232 -20.59 -24.83 5.56
CA LEU A 232 -21.43 -26.01 5.74
C LEU A 232 -21.29 -26.51 7.18
N CYS A 233 -22.43 -26.62 7.85
CA CYS A 233 -22.56 -27.25 9.15
C CYS A 233 -22.81 -28.74 8.95
N VAL A 234 -21.86 -29.58 9.35
CA VAL A 234 -22.04 -31.04 9.32
C VAL A 234 -22.78 -31.45 10.60
N THR A 235 -23.95 -32.06 10.45
CA THR A 235 -24.83 -32.47 11.56
C THR A 235 -25.00 -33.96 11.68
N LYS A 236 -24.57 -34.74 10.70
CA LYS A 236 -24.54 -36.20 10.82
C LYS A 236 -23.48 -36.81 9.92
N LEU A 237 -22.62 -37.61 10.52
CA LEU A 237 -21.74 -38.53 9.80
C LEU A 237 -22.39 -39.91 9.77
N GLN A 238 -22.26 -40.65 8.67
CA GLN A 238 -22.64 -42.07 8.61
C GLN A 238 -21.47 -42.95 8.20
N PRO A 239 -21.44 -44.23 8.62
CA PRO A 239 -20.45 -45.16 8.13
C PRO A 239 -20.57 -45.40 6.61
N LYS A 240 -19.46 -45.42 5.89
CA LYS A 240 -19.33 -45.71 4.46
C LYS A 240 -19.67 -47.18 4.26
N GLN A 241 -20.84 -47.47 3.71
CA GLN A 241 -21.35 -48.83 3.63
C GLN A 241 -20.56 -49.68 2.63
N THR A 242 -19.73 -50.59 3.11
CA THR A 242 -19.59 -51.93 2.52
C THR A 242 -20.31 -52.92 3.44
N LEU A 243 -21.55 -53.27 3.08
CA LEU A 243 -22.42 -54.28 3.68
C LEU A 243 -22.73 -54.16 5.17
N ALA A 244 -23.98 -53.81 5.48
CA ALA A 244 -24.84 -54.67 6.31
C ALA A 244 -26.25 -54.06 6.39
N ASN A 245 -27.20 -54.77 5.80
CA ASN A 245 -28.64 -54.52 5.86
C ASN A 245 -29.11 -54.20 7.29
N LYS A 246 -29.37 -52.91 7.57
CA LYS A 246 -30.41 -52.42 8.48
C LYS A 246 -30.59 -50.93 8.24
N LYS A 247 -31.82 -50.51 7.94
CA LYS A 247 -32.23 -49.11 7.90
C LYS A 247 -32.00 -48.50 9.29
N ILE A 248 -31.18 -47.45 9.36
CA ILE A 248 -31.09 -46.58 10.54
C ILE A 248 -31.42 -45.19 10.04
N ASP A 249 -32.67 -44.80 10.21
CA ASP A 249 -33.23 -43.62 9.54
C ASP A 249 -32.84 -42.30 10.22
N LYS A 250 -32.23 -42.29 11.43
CA LYS A 250 -31.63 -41.11 12.12
C LYS A 250 -30.64 -41.57 13.21
N LEU A 251 -29.51 -40.87 13.38
CA LEU A 251 -28.48 -41.10 14.42
C LEU A 251 -28.30 -39.77 15.18
N VAL A 252 -28.32 -39.78 16.50
CA VAL A 252 -28.08 -38.62 17.38
C VAL A 252 -26.70 -38.77 18.07
N MET A 253 -26.15 -37.69 18.65
CA MET A 253 -24.81 -37.62 19.27
C MET A 253 -24.46 -38.79 20.21
N ASP A 254 -25.44 -39.34 20.93
CA ASP A 254 -25.23 -40.47 21.85
C ASP A 254 -25.15 -41.83 21.15
N ASP A 255 -25.73 -41.99 19.96
CA ASP A 255 -25.65 -43.22 19.17
C ASP A 255 -24.25 -43.41 18.56
N VAL A 256 -23.51 -42.33 18.31
CA VAL A 256 -22.14 -42.40 17.77
C VAL A 256 -21.17 -43.00 18.80
N LYS A 257 -21.50 -42.93 20.09
CA LYS A 257 -20.67 -43.47 21.19
C LYS A 257 -20.75 -45.00 21.32
N SER A 258 -21.77 -45.64 20.76
CA SER A 258 -22.10 -47.07 20.98
C SER A 258 -21.80 -48.00 19.79
N VAL A 259 -21.43 -47.46 18.62
CA VAL A 259 -21.22 -48.28 17.41
C VAL A 259 -19.82 -48.93 17.42
N ASN A 260 -19.74 -50.14 17.99
CA ASN A 260 -18.62 -51.03 17.78
C ASN A 260 -18.61 -51.54 16.32
N GLY A 261 -17.66 -51.02 15.52
CA GLY A 261 -17.10 -51.79 14.40
C GLY A 261 -17.74 -51.65 13.02
N LYS A 262 -17.98 -50.45 12.48
CA LYS A 262 -18.16 -50.24 11.02
C LYS A 262 -17.31 -49.09 10.48
N GLN A 263 -16.72 -49.35 9.31
CA GLN A 263 -15.56 -48.67 8.73
C GLN A 263 -15.91 -47.40 7.93
N PHE A 264 -15.13 -46.34 8.17
CA PHE A 264 -15.07 -45.02 7.50
C PHE A 264 -16.35 -44.18 7.53
N TRP A 265 -16.25 -42.85 7.59
CA TRP A 265 -17.40 -41.95 7.64
C TRP A 265 -17.58 -41.20 6.33
N GLU A 266 -18.82 -41.01 5.89
CA GLU A 266 -19.19 -40.00 4.91
C GLU A 266 -20.15 -38.99 5.53
N VAL A 267 -20.13 -37.76 5.03
CA VAL A 267 -21.10 -36.74 5.42
C VAL A 267 -22.47 -37.21 4.95
N SER A 268 -23.36 -37.52 5.90
CA SER A 268 -24.72 -38.04 5.62
C SER A 268 -25.79 -36.96 5.69
N GLU A 269 -25.53 -35.93 6.49
CA GLU A 269 -26.38 -34.76 6.69
C GLU A 269 -25.49 -33.54 6.95
N PHE A 270 -25.76 -32.47 6.21
CA PHE A 270 -25.17 -31.16 6.45
C PHE A 270 -26.20 -30.09 6.11
N TYR A 271 -26.10 -28.95 6.79
CA TYR A 271 -26.90 -27.76 6.54
C TYR A 271 -25.98 -26.66 6.02
N PRO A 272 -26.29 -26.03 4.87
CA PRO A 272 -25.63 -24.79 4.51
C PRO A 272 -26.03 -23.71 5.51
N MET A 273 -25.07 -22.92 5.96
CA MET A 273 -25.41 -21.78 6.80
C MET A 273 -26.12 -20.73 5.94
N LYS A 274 -27.15 -20.09 6.52
CA LYS A 274 -27.81 -18.97 5.84
C LYS A 274 -26.78 -17.84 5.68
N ASN A 275 -26.45 -17.57 4.44
CA ASN A 275 -25.45 -16.59 4.09
C ASN A 275 -26.06 -15.22 3.86
N ASP A 276 -25.33 -14.17 4.24
CA ASP A 276 -25.69 -12.81 3.89
C ASP A 276 -25.39 -12.58 2.41
N ILE A 277 -26.42 -12.69 1.57
CA ILE A 277 -26.39 -12.19 0.20
C ILE A 277 -26.88 -10.75 0.24
N ILE A 278 -25.98 -9.82 -0.09
CA ILE A 278 -26.37 -8.43 -0.25
C ILE A 278 -26.85 -8.26 -1.69
N GLU A 279 -28.14 -7.94 -1.81
CA GLU A 279 -28.77 -7.66 -3.09
C GLU A 279 -28.53 -6.20 -3.51
N ASN A 280 -28.67 -5.92 -4.80
CA ASN A 280 -28.64 -4.57 -5.37
C ASN A 280 -27.35 -3.77 -5.13
N VAL A 281 -26.21 -4.44 -5.05
CA VAL A 281 -24.90 -3.79 -4.92
C VAL A 281 -24.47 -3.25 -6.27
N VAL A 282 -24.25 -1.94 -6.38
CA VAL A 282 -23.63 -1.33 -7.57
C VAL A 282 -22.15 -1.70 -7.60
N THR A 283 -21.73 -2.37 -8.67
CA THR A 283 -20.34 -2.83 -8.85
C THR A 283 -19.77 -2.51 -10.22
N THR A 284 -18.44 -2.41 -10.28
CA THR A 284 -17.69 -2.19 -11.51
C THR A 284 -16.61 -3.27 -11.69
N PRO A 285 -16.59 -4.00 -12.82
CA PRO A 285 -15.58 -4.99 -13.14
C PRO A 285 -14.24 -4.36 -13.56
N TYR A 286 -13.14 -4.99 -13.16
CA TYR A 286 -11.78 -4.66 -13.55
C TYR A 286 -10.91 -5.92 -13.69
N PHE A 287 -9.78 -5.84 -14.41
CA PHE A 287 -8.84 -6.95 -14.52
C PHE A 287 -7.82 -6.93 -13.38
N GLU A 288 -7.70 -8.07 -12.69
CA GLU A 288 -6.58 -8.30 -11.77
C GLU A 288 -5.31 -8.58 -12.57
N ASN A 289 -4.25 -7.81 -12.28
CA ASN A 289 -3.00 -7.91 -13.00
C ASN A 289 -2.15 -9.08 -12.45
N VAL A 290 -2.20 -10.23 -13.10
CA VAL A 290 -1.25 -11.32 -12.87
C VAL A 290 0.06 -10.96 -13.58
N SER A 291 1.22 -11.14 -12.94
CA SER A 291 2.51 -10.73 -13.53
C SER A 291 2.66 -11.30 -14.95
N GLU A 292 3.14 -10.51 -15.91
CA GLU A 292 3.29 -10.92 -17.34
C GLU A 292 4.13 -12.19 -17.53
N LYS A 293 4.98 -12.55 -16.56
CA LYS A 293 5.74 -13.81 -16.58
C LYS A 293 4.89 -15.05 -16.25
N SER A 294 3.68 -14.86 -15.74
CA SER A 294 2.74 -15.95 -15.53
C SER A 294 1.94 -16.15 -16.82
N LYS A 295 1.98 -17.35 -17.40
CA LYS A 295 1.10 -17.74 -18.50
C LYS A 295 -0.38 -17.87 -18.08
N ALA A 296 -0.74 -17.39 -16.88
CA ALA A 296 -2.10 -17.50 -16.34
C ALA A 296 -2.98 -16.36 -16.91
N PRO A 297 -4.24 -16.65 -17.31
CA PRO A 297 -5.16 -15.64 -17.80
C PRO A 297 -5.47 -14.59 -16.72
N ARG A 298 -5.63 -13.32 -17.13
CA ARG A 298 -6.07 -12.24 -16.23
C ARG A 298 -7.44 -12.60 -15.63
N LYS A 299 -7.56 -12.58 -14.30
CA LYS A 299 -8.82 -12.85 -13.59
C LYS A 299 -9.67 -11.57 -13.60
N LEU A 300 -10.93 -11.69 -13.99
CA LEU A 300 -11.89 -10.57 -13.91
C LEU A 300 -12.45 -10.50 -12.49
N MET A 301 -12.33 -9.35 -11.87
CA MET A 301 -12.75 -9.05 -10.49
C MET A 301 -13.74 -7.88 -10.51
N CYS A 302 -14.46 -7.64 -9.42
CA CYS A 302 -15.36 -6.50 -9.26
C CYS A 302 -15.00 -5.68 -8.01
N VAL A 303 -15.37 -4.40 -8.01
CA VAL A 303 -15.41 -3.56 -6.81
C VAL A 303 -16.83 -3.08 -6.56
N GLY A 304 -17.23 -2.95 -5.29
CA GLY A 304 -18.57 -2.50 -4.91
C GLY A 304 -18.57 -1.11 -4.29
N SER A 305 -19.59 -0.31 -4.64
CA SER A 305 -19.67 1.10 -4.26
C SER A 305 -19.53 1.35 -2.75
N ASN A 306 -20.08 0.45 -1.93
CA ASN A 306 -20.15 0.59 -0.47
C ASN A 306 -19.46 -0.56 0.26
N MET A 307 -18.59 -1.30 -0.44
CA MET A 307 -17.89 -2.43 0.13
C MET A 307 -16.40 -2.24 -0.09
N GLY A 308 -15.65 -2.04 0.99
CA GLY A 308 -14.19 -1.91 0.97
C GLY A 308 -13.47 -3.23 0.73
N ASN A 309 -14.01 -4.09 -0.14
CA ASN A 309 -13.44 -5.38 -0.53
C ASN A 309 -13.54 -5.55 -2.05
N ILE A 310 -12.54 -6.21 -2.64
CA ILE A 310 -12.66 -6.73 -4.02
C ILE A 310 -13.54 -7.98 -4.02
N PHE A 311 -14.27 -8.18 -5.10
CA PHE A 311 -15.18 -9.30 -5.30
C PHE A 311 -14.67 -10.19 -6.42
N GLU A 312 -14.70 -11.50 -6.19
CA GLU A 312 -14.58 -12.47 -7.26
C GLU A 312 -15.87 -12.50 -8.08
N ILE A 313 -15.75 -12.68 -9.39
CA ILE A 313 -16.90 -12.91 -10.26
C ILE A 313 -17.06 -14.42 -10.44
N SER A 314 -18.24 -14.95 -10.12
CA SER A 314 -18.50 -16.37 -10.34
C SER A 314 -18.42 -16.73 -11.84
N GLU A 315 -17.99 -17.96 -12.15
CA GLU A 315 -17.86 -18.45 -13.53
C GLU A 315 -19.17 -18.35 -14.33
N SER A 316 -20.32 -18.40 -13.65
CA SER A 316 -21.64 -18.27 -14.29
C SER A 316 -21.96 -16.84 -14.74
N VAL A 317 -21.32 -15.84 -14.12
CA VAL A 317 -21.53 -14.41 -14.38
C VAL A 317 -20.46 -13.86 -15.34
N ALA A 318 -19.21 -14.31 -15.19
CA ALA A 318 -18.05 -13.76 -15.90
C ALA A 318 -18.21 -13.60 -17.43
N PRO A 319 -18.85 -14.51 -18.18
CA PRO A 319 -19.01 -14.36 -19.63
C PRO A 319 -19.95 -13.22 -20.07
N LYS A 320 -20.74 -12.63 -19.16
CA LYS A 320 -21.80 -11.65 -19.46
C LYS A 320 -21.43 -10.20 -19.12
N VAL A 321 -20.16 -9.96 -18.80
CA VAL A 321 -19.71 -8.74 -18.15
C VAL A 321 -18.43 -8.23 -18.81
N GLN A 322 -18.35 -6.93 -19.05
CA GLN A 322 -17.17 -6.24 -19.58
C GLN A 322 -16.55 -5.28 -18.56
N VAL A 323 -15.29 -4.91 -18.78
CA VAL A 323 -14.60 -3.93 -17.94
C VAL A 323 -15.24 -2.56 -18.08
N ASN A 324 -15.37 -1.85 -16.97
CA ASN A 324 -16.09 -0.57 -16.83
C ASN A 324 -17.62 -0.66 -16.93
N ASP A 325 -18.24 -1.85 -17.06
CA ASP A 325 -19.69 -1.96 -16.93
C ASP A 325 -20.12 -1.52 -15.52
N ILE A 326 -21.24 -0.79 -15.42
CA ILE A 326 -21.89 -0.51 -14.15
C ILE A 326 -22.97 -1.57 -13.96
N LEU A 327 -22.81 -2.40 -12.94
CA LEU A 327 -23.66 -3.56 -12.68
C LEU A 327 -24.46 -3.39 -11.40
N LEU A 328 -25.67 -3.93 -11.39
CA LEU A 328 -26.43 -4.23 -10.17
C LEU A 328 -26.24 -5.72 -9.85
N THR A 329 -25.70 -6.01 -8.66
CA THR A 329 -25.22 -7.36 -8.33
C THR A 329 -25.72 -7.87 -7.00
N SER A 330 -25.83 -9.20 -6.92
CA SER A 330 -26.01 -9.93 -5.66
C SER A 330 -24.65 -10.46 -5.24
N VAL A 331 -24.19 -10.04 -4.06
CA VAL A 331 -22.85 -10.37 -3.55
C VAL A 331 -22.98 -11.29 -2.35
N PHE A 332 -22.37 -12.46 -2.45
CA PHE A 332 -22.18 -13.38 -1.34
C PHE A 332 -21.00 -12.93 -0.48
N LEU A 333 -21.23 -12.77 0.83
CA LEU A 333 -20.19 -12.47 1.82
C LEU A 333 -19.81 -13.74 2.61
N PRO A 334 -18.54 -14.20 2.55
CA PRO A 334 -18.10 -15.32 3.37
C PRO A 334 -18.10 -14.91 4.86
N ILE A 335 -18.92 -15.61 5.66
CA ILE A 335 -19.15 -15.28 7.08
C ILE A 335 -17.95 -15.65 7.96
N ILE A 336 -17.20 -16.71 7.62
CA ILE A 336 -16.09 -17.22 8.44
C ILE A 336 -14.88 -17.56 7.57
N LYS A 337 -13.67 -17.24 8.05
CA LYS A 337 -12.42 -17.59 7.36
C LYS A 337 -11.90 -18.95 7.84
N PRO A 338 -11.36 -19.81 6.95
CA PRO A 338 -10.70 -21.04 7.35
C PRO A 338 -9.53 -20.74 8.29
N GLY A 339 -9.39 -21.59 9.29
CA GLY A 339 -8.30 -21.50 10.27
C GLY A 339 -8.44 -20.35 11.27
N GLN A 340 -9.66 -19.90 11.57
CA GLN A 340 -9.95 -19.00 12.69
C GLN A 340 -9.90 -19.77 14.04
N PHE A 341 -9.53 -19.11 15.14
CA PHE A 341 -9.61 -19.70 16.49
C PHE A 341 -11.00 -19.59 17.08
N LEU A 342 -11.34 -20.50 18.00
CA LEU A 342 -12.45 -20.31 18.91
C LEU A 342 -12.28 -19.01 19.71
N SER A 343 -13.39 -18.32 19.96
CA SER A 343 -13.38 -17.03 20.67
C SER A 343 -12.90 -17.12 22.13
N SER A 344 -12.84 -18.32 22.71
CA SER A 344 -12.33 -18.56 24.06
C SER A 344 -10.79 -18.59 24.15
N LEU A 345 -10.06 -18.43 23.03
CA LEU A 345 -8.60 -18.35 23.04
C LEU A 345 -8.12 -16.99 23.58
N GLU A 346 -7.32 -17.02 24.65
CA GLU A 346 -6.77 -15.79 25.22
C GLU A 346 -5.70 -15.13 24.32
N PRO A 347 -5.70 -13.78 24.18
CA PRO A 347 -4.77 -13.07 23.31
C PRO A 347 -3.29 -13.39 23.51
N GLU A 348 -2.85 -13.61 24.75
CA GLU A 348 -1.47 -13.96 25.10
C GLU A 348 -1.03 -15.32 24.54
N HIS A 349 -1.97 -16.23 24.31
CA HIS A 349 -1.71 -17.56 23.78
C HIS A 349 -1.86 -17.64 22.25
N TRP A 350 -2.30 -16.56 21.59
CA TRP A 350 -2.52 -16.54 20.14
C TRP A 350 -1.29 -16.96 19.33
N LEU A 351 -0.11 -16.51 19.75
CA LEU A 351 1.17 -16.79 19.09
C LEU A 351 1.63 -18.22 19.34
N THR A 352 1.46 -18.72 20.57
CA THR A 352 1.82 -20.09 20.95
C THR A 352 0.98 -21.11 20.17
N VAL A 353 -0.34 -20.91 20.13
CA VAL A 353 -1.24 -21.74 19.32
C VAL A 353 -0.97 -21.54 17.81
N ALA A 354 -0.35 -20.44 17.39
CA ALA A 354 0.02 -20.19 15.99
C ALA A 354 1.15 -21.06 15.52
N LYS A 355 2.20 -21.07 16.34
CA LYS A 355 3.39 -21.87 16.11
C LYS A 355 3.05 -23.36 16.04
N MET A 356 1.99 -23.79 16.73
CA MET A 356 1.53 -25.19 16.78
C MET A 356 0.51 -25.58 15.69
N SER A 357 0.03 -24.66 14.84
CA SER A 357 -0.90 -24.97 13.75
C SER A 357 -0.56 -24.26 12.44
N PRO A 358 0.66 -24.47 11.90
CA PRO A 358 1.19 -23.65 10.81
C PRO A 358 0.49 -23.93 9.47
N LYS A 359 -0.10 -25.13 9.29
CA LYS A 359 -0.55 -25.63 7.98
C LYS A 359 -1.96 -25.23 7.54
N LEU A 360 -2.81 -24.79 8.47
CA LEU A 360 -4.22 -24.43 8.21
C LEU A 360 -4.48 -22.91 8.31
N ARG A 361 -3.70 -22.20 9.12
CA ARG A 361 -3.90 -20.78 9.46
C ARG A 361 -3.67 -19.81 8.28
N ASN A 362 -2.92 -20.23 7.25
CA ASN A 362 -2.66 -19.44 6.03
C ASN A 362 -3.44 -19.95 4.81
N SER A 363 -4.44 -20.82 5.01
CA SER A 363 -5.25 -21.35 3.92
C SER A 363 -6.35 -20.34 3.53
N ASN A 364 -6.11 -19.63 2.43
CA ASN A 364 -7.05 -18.81 1.64
C ASN A 364 -7.99 -17.86 2.43
N SER A 365 -7.72 -16.56 2.37
CA SER A 365 -8.79 -15.58 2.62
C SER A 365 -9.80 -15.65 1.48
N TYR A 366 -11.04 -16.07 1.75
CA TYR A 366 -12.09 -16.00 0.73
C TYR A 366 -12.52 -14.55 0.52
N LEU A 367 -12.54 -14.15 -0.74
CA LEU A 367 -13.10 -12.88 -1.17
C LEU A 367 -14.63 -13.02 -1.29
N PRO A 368 -15.39 -11.94 -1.09
CA PRO A 368 -16.79 -11.92 -1.50
C PRO A 368 -16.96 -12.32 -2.97
N VAL A 369 -18.09 -12.92 -3.31
CA VAL A 369 -18.34 -13.46 -4.65
C VAL A 369 -19.60 -12.85 -5.24
N VAL A 370 -19.51 -12.30 -6.44
CA VAL A 370 -20.67 -11.92 -7.26
C VAL A 370 -21.34 -13.18 -7.80
N VAL A 371 -22.51 -13.48 -7.26
CA VAL A 371 -23.30 -14.68 -7.61
C VAL A 371 -24.34 -14.41 -8.68
N LYS A 372 -24.80 -13.16 -8.80
CA LYS A 372 -25.70 -12.70 -9.87
C LYS A 372 -25.32 -11.27 -10.29
N SER A 373 -25.53 -10.96 -11.57
CA SER A 373 -25.40 -9.60 -12.08
C SER A 373 -26.49 -9.26 -13.09
N LYS A 374 -26.81 -7.98 -13.17
CA LYS A 374 -27.59 -7.35 -14.24
C LYS A 374 -26.93 -6.03 -14.60
N ILE A 375 -26.93 -5.65 -15.88
CA ILE A 375 -26.52 -4.30 -16.29
C ILE A 375 -27.41 -3.30 -15.55
N ALA A 376 -26.78 -2.27 -14.96
CA ALA A 376 -27.52 -1.27 -14.20
C ALA A 376 -28.55 -0.55 -15.10
N SER A 377 -29.64 -0.08 -14.49
CA SER A 377 -30.67 0.67 -15.21
C SER A 377 -30.10 1.94 -15.83
N GLU A 378 -30.75 2.45 -16.86
CA GLU A 378 -30.35 3.69 -17.54
C GLU A 378 -30.22 4.87 -16.57
N ASN A 379 -31.10 4.93 -15.56
CA ASN A 379 -31.04 5.96 -14.52
C ASN A 379 -29.74 5.90 -13.71
N VAL A 380 -29.26 4.71 -13.37
CA VAL A 380 -27.99 4.55 -12.64
C VAL A 380 -26.81 4.90 -13.55
N LYS A 381 -26.83 4.49 -14.82
CA LYS A 381 -25.77 4.85 -15.78
C LYS A 381 -25.66 6.36 -15.95
N ARG A 382 -26.79 7.05 -16.14
CA ARG A 382 -26.86 8.52 -16.24
C ARG A 382 -26.26 9.24 -15.03
N VAL A 383 -26.31 8.66 -13.83
CA VAL A 383 -25.64 9.23 -12.66
C VAL A 383 -24.12 9.23 -12.83
N PHE A 384 -23.53 8.12 -13.29
CA PHE A 384 -22.09 8.02 -13.55
C PHE A 384 -21.62 8.75 -14.81
N GLU A 385 -22.50 8.94 -15.80
CA GLU A 385 -22.18 9.68 -17.03
C GLU A 385 -22.25 11.20 -16.81
N ASN A 386 -23.26 11.67 -16.06
CA ASN A 386 -23.55 13.10 -15.91
C ASN A 386 -23.02 13.71 -14.61
N TYR A 387 -22.26 12.99 -13.78
CA TYR A 387 -21.83 13.51 -12.47
C TYR A 387 -21.00 14.80 -12.57
N LYS A 388 -20.24 15.00 -13.67
CA LYS A 388 -19.50 16.24 -13.94
C LYS A 388 -20.42 17.44 -14.17
N GLU A 389 -21.66 17.21 -14.61
CA GLU A 389 -22.68 18.23 -14.79
C GLU A 389 -23.84 18.06 -13.79
N ALA A 390 -23.59 17.46 -12.62
CA ALA A 390 -24.66 17.06 -11.69
C ALA A 390 -25.61 18.21 -11.32
N PHE A 391 -25.11 19.43 -11.10
CA PHE A 391 -25.94 20.59 -10.73
C PHE A 391 -26.64 21.27 -11.92
N LYS A 392 -26.26 20.91 -13.15
CA LYS A 392 -26.97 21.30 -14.37
C LYS A 392 -28.15 20.37 -14.63
N VAL A 393 -27.98 19.08 -14.35
CA VAL A 393 -28.94 18.02 -14.69
C VAL A 393 -29.93 17.76 -13.56
N TYR A 394 -29.50 17.86 -12.30
CA TYR A 394 -30.30 17.47 -11.14
C TYR A 394 -30.52 18.64 -10.18
N PRO A 395 -31.66 18.68 -9.46
CA PRO A 395 -31.82 19.58 -8.31
C PRO A 395 -30.71 19.36 -7.27
N ARG A 396 -30.37 20.42 -6.51
CA ARG A 396 -29.23 20.43 -5.56
C ARG A 396 -29.09 19.16 -4.72
N GLU A 397 -30.15 18.70 -4.05
CA GLU A 397 -30.09 17.51 -3.19
C GLU A 397 -29.83 16.22 -3.98
N ALA A 398 -30.44 16.07 -5.16
CA ALA A 398 -30.21 14.94 -6.05
C ALA A 398 -28.79 14.99 -6.66
N ALA A 399 -28.27 16.18 -6.96
CA ALA A 399 -26.90 16.37 -7.43
C ALA A 399 -25.88 15.92 -6.37
N TYR A 400 -26.03 16.35 -5.11
CA TYR A 400 -25.18 15.88 -4.02
C TYR A 400 -25.26 14.36 -3.81
N ASN A 401 -26.46 13.78 -3.91
CA ASN A 401 -26.62 12.32 -3.84
C ASN A 401 -25.93 11.60 -5.00
N ALA A 402 -26.00 12.14 -6.22
CA ALA A 402 -25.29 11.61 -7.38
C ALA A 402 -23.76 11.65 -7.16
N LEU A 403 -23.23 12.79 -6.70
CA LEU A 403 -21.81 12.94 -6.39
C LEU A 403 -21.36 11.97 -5.30
N ARG A 404 -22.16 11.81 -4.23
CA ARG A 404 -21.90 10.82 -3.18
C ARG A 404 -21.71 9.43 -3.75
N ILE A 405 -22.68 8.94 -4.51
CA ILE A 405 -22.64 7.60 -5.09
C ILE A 405 -21.40 7.41 -5.96
N VAL A 406 -21.09 8.38 -6.82
CA VAL A 406 -20.01 8.26 -7.82
C VAL A 406 -18.64 8.36 -7.18
N VAL A 407 -18.42 9.35 -6.31
CA VAL A 407 -17.12 9.55 -5.65
C VAL A 407 -16.83 8.41 -4.67
N GLU A 408 -17.81 8.02 -3.83
CA GLU A 408 -17.62 6.90 -2.91
C GLU A 408 -17.37 5.59 -3.64
N HIS A 409 -18.03 5.36 -4.79
CA HIS A 409 -17.77 4.20 -5.63
C HIS A 409 -16.32 4.15 -6.11
N GLY A 410 -15.82 5.26 -6.68
CA GLY A 410 -14.43 5.38 -7.09
C GLY A 410 -13.46 5.13 -5.94
N SER A 411 -13.71 5.79 -4.79
CA SER A 411 -12.82 5.79 -3.63
C SER A 411 -12.72 4.41 -2.99
N ASN A 412 -13.87 3.77 -2.75
CA ASN A 412 -13.94 2.42 -2.20
C ASN A 412 -13.37 1.40 -3.18
N GLY A 413 -13.58 1.58 -4.48
CA GLY A 413 -13.01 0.72 -5.52
C GLY A 413 -11.49 0.78 -5.56
N LEU A 414 -10.90 1.97 -5.68
CA LEU A 414 -9.44 2.14 -5.69
C LEU A 414 -8.78 1.62 -4.42
N ARG A 415 -9.40 1.89 -3.27
CA ARG A 415 -8.93 1.38 -1.99
C ARG A 415 -8.95 -0.15 -1.94
N SER A 416 -10.04 -0.76 -2.40
CA SER A 416 -10.16 -2.22 -2.43
C SER A 416 -9.08 -2.85 -3.30
N ILE A 417 -8.79 -2.26 -4.47
CA ILE A 417 -7.71 -2.69 -5.36
C ILE A 417 -6.36 -2.60 -4.64
N LYS A 418 -6.08 -1.48 -3.97
CA LYS A 418 -4.84 -1.31 -3.21
C LYS A 418 -4.72 -2.32 -2.06
N ASP A 419 -5.78 -2.50 -1.28
CA ASP A 419 -5.82 -3.46 -0.16
C ASP A 419 -5.68 -4.92 -0.65
N SER A 420 -6.07 -5.23 -1.89
CA SER A 420 -5.87 -6.56 -2.48
C SER A 420 -4.39 -6.91 -2.72
N LYS A 421 -3.56 -5.89 -2.95
CA LYS A 421 -2.11 -6.02 -3.16
C LYS A 421 -1.35 -6.25 -1.86
N ILE A 422 -1.96 -5.95 -0.72
CA ILE A 422 -1.37 -6.16 0.60
C ILE A 422 -1.31 -7.66 0.92
N ASP A 423 -0.19 -8.08 1.48
CA ASP A 423 -0.08 -9.38 2.10
C ASP A 423 -0.78 -9.36 3.47
N GLN A 424 -1.90 -10.08 3.57
CA GLN A 424 -2.69 -10.11 4.80
C GLN A 424 -2.05 -10.97 5.89
N HIS A 425 -1.01 -11.74 5.57
CA HIS A 425 -0.34 -12.61 6.52
C HIS A 425 0.56 -11.82 7.46
N GLN A 426 0.67 -12.35 8.68
CA GLN A 426 1.64 -11.92 9.67
C GLN A 426 2.68 -13.01 9.82
N TYR A 427 3.95 -12.63 9.71
CA TYR A 427 5.07 -13.55 9.78
C TYR A 427 5.80 -13.38 11.11
N THR A 428 6.31 -14.50 11.63
CA THR A 428 7.29 -14.50 12.73
C THR A 428 8.64 -14.84 12.14
N THR A 429 9.65 -14.00 12.39
CA THR A 429 11.00 -14.12 11.83
C THR A 429 12.03 -13.63 12.86
N LYS A 430 13.31 -13.82 12.58
CA LYS A 430 14.43 -13.17 13.28
C LYS A 430 15.07 -12.10 12.38
N ILE A 431 15.63 -11.07 13.00
CA ILE A 431 16.50 -10.11 12.30
C ILE A 431 17.87 -10.77 12.13
N GLU A 432 18.28 -11.05 10.89
CA GLU A 432 19.57 -11.68 10.58
C GLU A 432 20.73 -10.69 10.71
N SER A 433 20.53 -9.48 10.19
CA SER A 433 21.53 -8.42 10.22
C SER A 433 20.89 -7.03 10.16
N TYR A 434 21.67 -6.04 10.58
CA TYR A 434 21.35 -4.62 10.40
C TYR A 434 22.58 -3.84 9.95
N LYS A 435 22.37 -2.71 9.26
CA LYS A 435 23.41 -1.71 8.92
C LYS A 435 22.88 -0.33 9.30
N MET A 436 23.62 0.37 10.16
CA MET A 436 23.31 1.75 10.54
C MET A 436 23.90 2.70 9.48
N LEU A 437 23.12 3.70 9.09
CA LEU A 437 23.47 4.83 8.22
C LEU A 437 23.06 6.11 8.97
N ASP A 438 23.56 7.27 8.54
CA ASP A 438 23.35 8.54 9.25
C ASP A 438 21.88 8.82 9.59
N SER A 439 20.98 8.66 8.61
CA SER A 439 19.55 8.92 8.77
C SER A 439 18.67 7.68 8.91
N PHE A 440 19.22 6.47 8.72
CA PHE A 440 18.43 5.24 8.62
C PHE A 440 19.14 4.00 9.17
N VAL A 441 18.36 2.98 9.52
CA VAL A 441 18.84 1.62 9.78
C VAL A 441 18.23 0.68 8.76
N ASN A 442 19.08 -0.08 8.08
CA ASN A 442 18.67 -1.14 7.17
C ASN A 442 18.66 -2.49 7.91
N PHE A 443 17.53 -3.19 7.91
CA PHE A 443 17.34 -4.53 8.48
C PHE A 443 17.25 -5.59 7.38
N THR A 444 17.73 -6.79 7.68
CA THR A 444 17.54 -7.98 6.84
C THR A 444 16.92 -9.12 7.64
N PHE A 445 15.87 -9.74 7.13
CA PHE A 445 15.18 -10.88 7.75
C PHE A 445 14.57 -11.82 6.69
N LYS A 446 14.19 -13.04 7.09
CA LYS A 446 13.59 -14.06 6.20
C LYS A 446 12.15 -14.37 6.59
N LEU A 447 11.21 -14.12 5.69
CA LEU A 447 9.84 -14.55 5.87
C LEU A 447 9.73 -16.03 5.51
N ILE A 448 9.29 -16.83 6.49
CA ILE A 448 9.09 -18.27 6.35
C ILE A 448 7.59 -18.53 6.27
N GLY A 449 7.16 -19.12 5.16
CA GLY A 449 5.77 -19.51 4.93
C GLY A 449 5.45 -20.85 5.59
N ALA A 450 4.65 -20.84 6.65
CA ALA A 450 4.23 -22.05 7.36
C ALA A 450 3.44 -23.08 6.50
N SER A 451 2.78 -22.63 5.44
CA SER A 451 2.00 -23.45 4.48
C SER A 451 1.88 -22.86 3.07
N VAL A 452 2.12 -21.55 2.92
CA VAL A 452 2.12 -20.84 1.63
C VAL A 452 3.40 -20.01 1.55
N THR A 453 4.16 -20.17 0.47
CA THR A 453 5.35 -19.35 0.20
C THR A 453 4.97 -17.86 0.19
N PRO A 454 5.66 -16.99 0.96
CA PRO A 454 5.35 -15.56 0.97
C PRO A 454 5.38 -15.00 -0.47
N PRO A 455 4.32 -14.29 -0.91
CA PRO A 455 4.23 -13.82 -2.28
C PRO A 455 5.22 -12.67 -2.50
N ALA A 456 6.37 -12.96 -3.12
CA ALA A 456 7.42 -11.96 -3.40
C ALA A 456 6.89 -10.70 -4.09
N VAL A 457 5.88 -10.83 -4.95
CA VAL A 457 5.23 -9.71 -5.68
C VAL A 457 4.57 -8.70 -4.74
N LYS A 458 4.08 -9.14 -3.58
CA LYS A 458 3.44 -8.28 -2.57
C LYS A 458 4.44 -7.58 -1.64
N TRP A 459 5.70 -8.03 -1.61
CA TRP A 459 6.77 -7.48 -0.76
C TRP A 459 7.78 -6.69 -1.61
N ASN A 460 7.28 -5.81 -2.47
CA ASN A 460 8.10 -4.98 -3.33
C ASN A 460 8.61 -3.72 -2.57
N ARG A 461 9.49 -2.95 -3.22
CA ARG A 461 10.11 -1.77 -2.59
C ARG A 461 9.06 -0.72 -2.20
N SER A 462 9.29 -0.01 -1.10
CA SER A 462 8.42 1.03 -0.51
C SER A 462 7.12 0.52 0.11
N VAL A 463 6.94 -0.80 0.23
CA VAL A 463 5.87 -1.35 1.07
C VAL A 463 6.17 -1.01 2.53
N SER A 464 5.25 -0.30 3.17
CA SER A 464 5.32 -0.03 4.60
C SER A 464 4.99 -1.28 5.39
N ILE A 465 5.87 -1.62 6.33
CA ILE A 465 5.73 -2.77 7.22
C ILE A 465 5.78 -2.31 8.68
N LYS A 466 5.06 -3.02 9.53
CA LYS A 466 5.14 -2.85 10.98
C LYS A 466 5.94 -4.02 11.56
N ILE A 467 6.99 -3.69 12.31
CA ILE A 467 7.82 -4.65 13.03
C ILE A 467 7.45 -4.54 14.51
N ILE A 468 7.09 -5.67 15.11
CA ILE A 468 6.72 -5.80 16.52
C ILE A 468 7.80 -6.65 17.18
N SER A 469 8.43 -6.10 18.21
CA SER A 469 9.50 -6.74 18.98
C SER A 469 9.14 -6.76 20.47
N PRO A 470 9.56 -7.78 21.23
CA PRO A 470 9.36 -7.80 22.68
C PRO A 470 10.32 -6.86 23.44
N ILE A 471 11.40 -6.40 22.81
CA ILE A 471 12.46 -5.61 23.48
C ILE A 471 12.43 -4.12 23.16
N CYS A 472 11.60 -3.68 22.21
CA CYS A 472 11.42 -2.26 21.90
C CYS A 472 9.99 -1.97 21.44
N ALA A 473 9.61 -0.69 21.45
CA ALA A 473 8.32 -0.26 20.95
C ALA A 473 8.14 -0.66 19.48
N PRO A 474 6.92 -1.03 19.03
CA PRO A 474 6.67 -1.34 17.63
C PRO A 474 7.06 -0.18 16.73
N PHE A 475 7.80 -0.46 15.66
CA PHE A 475 8.28 0.54 14.72
C PHE A 475 7.87 0.20 13.30
N TYR A 476 7.91 1.20 12.42
CA TYR A 476 7.62 1.04 11.00
C TYR A 476 8.92 1.03 10.20
N ALA A 477 8.92 0.25 9.13
CA ALA A 477 10.00 0.22 8.15
C ALA A 477 9.42 0.19 6.74
N GLU A 478 10.23 0.54 5.74
CA GLU A 478 9.90 0.42 4.33
C GLU A 478 10.74 -0.69 3.70
N VAL A 479 10.11 -1.55 2.90
CA VAL A 479 10.82 -2.61 2.19
C VAL A 479 11.77 -1.98 1.16
N LEU A 480 13.06 -2.32 1.22
CA LEU A 480 14.08 -2.00 0.22
C LEU A 480 14.20 -3.06 -0.87
N GLY A 481 13.62 -4.23 -0.65
CA GLY A 481 13.56 -5.29 -1.65
C GLY A 481 13.31 -6.64 -1.00
N ALA A 482 12.76 -7.55 -1.78
CA ALA A 482 12.58 -8.93 -1.40
C ALA A 482 13.09 -9.85 -2.50
N GLN A 483 13.84 -10.87 -2.13
CA GLN A 483 14.37 -11.88 -3.04
C GLN A 483 13.95 -13.27 -2.56
N LYS A 484 13.42 -14.05 -3.49
CA LYS A 484 13.02 -15.43 -3.21
C LYS A 484 14.28 -16.29 -3.06
N HIS A 485 14.34 -17.08 -1.99
CA HIS A 485 15.43 -18.02 -1.73
C HIS A 485 14.81 -19.36 -1.34
N GLY A 486 14.65 -20.25 -2.32
CA GLY A 486 13.88 -21.50 -2.15
C GLY A 486 12.40 -21.23 -1.85
N VAL A 487 11.94 -21.68 -0.68
CA VAL A 487 10.56 -21.49 -0.17
C VAL A 487 10.42 -20.25 0.71
N ASP A 488 11.52 -19.58 1.04
CA ASP A 488 11.57 -18.39 1.88
C ASP A 488 11.67 -17.11 1.06
N LEU A 489 11.34 -15.99 1.70
CA LEU A 489 11.48 -14.67 1.13
C LEU A 489 12.41 -13.82 1.99
N LYS A 490 13.62 -13.55 1.50
CA LYS A 490 14.58 -12.67 2.18
C LYS A 490 14.21 -11.22 1.89
N VAL A 491 13.93 -10.45 2.94
CA VAL A 491 13.46 -9.06 2.87
C VAL A 491 14.51 -8.15 3.47
N LYS A 492 14.87 -7.09 2.74
CA LYS A 492 15.61 -5.93 3.25
C LYS A 492 14.61 -4.81 3.50
N ALA A 493 14.71 -4.13 4.64
CA ALA A 493 13.84 -3.01 5.00
C ALA A 493 14.63 -1.86 5.64
N ARG A 494 14.13 -0.63 5.56
CA ARG A 494 14.75 0.60 6.07
C ARG A 494 13.83 1.27 7.08
N ALA A 495 14.34 1.68 8.23
CA ALA A 495 13.62 2.49 9.21
C ALA A 495 14.45 3.75 9.59
N PRO A 496 13.83 4.85 10.03
CA PRO A 496 14.55 6.04 10.50
C PRO A 496 15.52 5.74 11.66
N SER A 497 16.73 6.32 11.63
CA SER A 497 17.78 6.06 12.65
C SER A 497 17.42 6.59 14.03
N ASN A 498 16.68 7.71 14.09
CA ASN A 498 16.18 8.34 15.33
C ASN A 498 15.29 7.42 16.20
N THR A 499 14.86 6.27 15.67
CA THR A 499 14.07 5.28 16.39
C THR A 499 14.93 4.35 17.26
N PHE A 500 16.24 4.25 17.02
CA PHE A 500 17.09 3.21 17.62
C PHE A 500 18.35 3.77 18.29
N THR A 501 18.71 3.19 19.44
CA THR A 501 20.07 3.28 19.99
C THR A 501 20.88 2.06 19.59
N GLU A 502 22.21 2.17 19.62
CA GLU A 502 23.09 1.08 19.24
C GLU A 502 22.89 -0.19 20.10
N ASN A 503 22.63 -0.02 21.39
CA ASN A 503 22.32 -1.11 22.32
C ASN A 503 21.02 -1.84 21.97
N ILE A 504 19.99 -1.11 21.54
CA ILE A 504 18.73 -1.70 21.08
C ILE A 504 18.97 -2.51 19.80
N LEU A 505 19.78 -2.00 18.86
CA LEU A 505 20.09 -2.70 17.61
C LEU A 505 20.84 -4.01 17.86
N ARG A 506 21.85 -4.00 18.74
CA ARG A 506 22.58 -5.21 19.14
C ARG A 506 21.63 -6.26 19.74
N SER A 507 20.71 -5.83 20.60
CA SER A 507 19.71 -6.70 21.22
C SER A 507 18.65 -7.21 20.23
N LEU A 508 18.37 -6.45 19.18
CA LEU A 508 17.43 -6.84 18.11
C LEU A 508 18.01 -7.90 17.17
N LYS A 509 19.33 -7.99 17.03
CA LYS A 509 19.98 -9.02 16.21
C LYS A 509 19.63 -10.42 16.75
N ASN A 510 19.23 -11.32 15.87
CA ASN A 510 18.74 -12.67 16.17
C ASN A 510 17.47 -12.76 17.04
N GLN A 511 16.86 -11.63 17.42
CA GLN A 511 15.65 -11.61 18.20
C GLN A 511 14.43 -12.01 17.37
N GLU A 512 13.52 -12.80 17.95
CA GLU A 512 12.23 -13.09 17.33
C GLU A 512 11.37 -11.82 17.28
N ILE A 513 10.92 -11.50 16.08
CA ILE A 513 10.03 -10.37 15.77
C ILE A 513 8.82 -10.85 14.99
N SER A 514 7.76 -10.06 15.02
CA SER A 514 6.64 -10.22 14.11
C SER A 514 6.60 -9.10 13.08
N VAL A 515 6.43 -9.48 11.82
CA VAL A 515 6.40 -8.57 10.68
C VAL A 515 5.07 -8.73 9.96
N ARG A 516 4.41 -7.61 9.69
CA ARG A 516 3.22 -7.56 8.84
C ARG A 516 3.24 -6.29 8.00
N GLN A 517 2.60 -6.33 6.84
CA GLN A 517 2.39 -5.13 6.04
C GLN A 517 1.44 -4.17 6.77
N ARG A 518 1.71 -2.87 6.68
CA ARG A 518 0.85 -1.83 7.21
C ARG A 518 -0.40 -1.75 6.34
N ARG A 519 -1.57 -1.83 6.96
CA ARG A 519 -2.83 -1.48 6.30
C ARG A 519 -3.03 0.02 6.43
N GLU A 520 -3.50 0.65 5.36
CA GLU A 520 -3.93 2.04 5.47
C GLU A 520 -5.15 2.12 6.39
N MET A 521 -5.15 3.13 7.26
CA MET A 521 -6.34 3.42 8.07
C MET A 521 -7.48 3.82 7.13
N LYS A 522 -8.73 3.66 7.58
CA LYS A 522 -9.86 4.21 6.82
C LYS A 522 -9.64 5.72 6.65
N LYS A 523 -9.62 6.17 5.39
CA LYS A 523 -9.75 7.61 5.08
C LYS A 523 -11.04 8.11 5.70
N ASN A 524 -11.06 9.40 6.06
CA ASN A 524 -12.27 10.04 6.57
C ASN A 524 -13.34 10.01 5.48
N GLU A 525 -14.59 9.82 5.90
CA GLU A 525 -15.73 9.88 4.98
C GLU A 525 -16.03 11.34 4.61
N ILE A 526 -16.54 11.56 3.40
CA ILE A 526 -16.93 12.91 2.96
C ILE A 526 -18.27 13.25 3.64
N ASP A 527 -18.34 14.42 4.27
CA ASP A 527 -19.61 14.91 4.81
C ASP A 527 -20.41 15.58 3.70
N TRP A 528 -21.35 14.83 3.12
CA TRP A 528 -22.20 15.32 2.03
C TRP A 528 -23.30 16.28 2.49
N ASN A 529 -23.45 16.55 3.80
CA ASN A 529 -24.41 17.51 4.34
C ASN A 529 -23.87 18.95 4.24
N VAL A 530 -23.59 19.40 3.02
CA VAL A 530 -23.04 20.74 2.77
C VAL A 530 -24.12 21.80 2.98
N GLN A 531 -23.84 22.80 3.82
CA GLN A 531 -24.74 23.91 4.09
C GLN A 531 -24.98 24.76 2.83
N LYS A 532 -26.25 24.98 2.46
CA LYS A 532 -26.63 25.81 1.30
C LYS A 532 -26.09 27.24 1.44
N GLY A 533 -25.53 27.78 0.37
CA GLY A 533 -24.98 29.14 0.30
C GLY A 533 -23.59 29.32 0.92
N SER A 534 -23.06 28.28 1.58
CA SER A 534 -21.68 28.28 2.07
C SER A 534 -20.66 28.36 0.93
N ASN A 535 -19.40 28.66 1.25
CA ASN A 535 -18.35 28.70 0.24
C ASN A 535 -18.08 27.31 -0.35
N ALA A 536 -18.19 26.25 0.45
CA ALA A 536 -18.15 24.87 -0.03
C ALA A 536 -19.27 24.58 -1.03
N ASP A 537 -20.50 25.02 -0.74
CA ASP A 537 -21.65 24.82 -1.63
C ASP A 537 -21.42 25.49 -3.00
N LYS A 538 -20.96 26.75 -2.98
CA LYS A 538 -20.62 27.51 -4.20
C LYS A 538 -19.48 26.85 -4.98
N PHE A 539 -18.42 26.43 -4.29
CA PHE A 539 -17.28 25.75 -4.91
C PHE A 539 -17.69 24.44 -5.58
N ILE A 540 -18.39 23.57 -4.84
CA ILE A 540 -18.82 22.24 -5.33
C ILE A 540 -19.79 22.40 -6.50
N GLN A 541 -20.73 23.35 -6.44
CA GLN A 541 -21.62 23.63 -7.57
C GLN A 541 -20.84 24.03 -8.81
N ALA A 542 -19.91 24.99 -8.70
CA ALA A 542 -19.13 25.46 -9.84
C ALA A 542 -18.33 24.34 -10.52
N ILE A 543 -17.74 23.41 -9.75
CA ILE A 543 -16.93 22.32 -10.31
C ILE A 543 -17.75 21.13 -10.86
N TYR A 544 -19.07 21.10 -10.65
CA TYR A 544 -19.97 20.02 -11.11
C TYR A 544 -21.17 20.53 -11.92
N GLY A 545 -20.94 21.52 -12.80
CA GLY A 545 -21.92 22.00 -13.78
C GLY A 545 -22.89 23.07 -13.28
N GLY A 546 -22.70 23.58 -12.06
CA GLY A 546 -23.36 24.79 -11.60
C GLY A 546 -22.75 26.06 -12.21
N PRO A 547 -23.26 27.25 -11.85
CA PRO A 547 -22.74 28.50 -12.37
C PRO A 547 -21.26 28.71 -11.97
N PRO A 548 -20.39 29.10 -12.91
CA PRO A 548 -18.98 29.35 -12.62
C PRO A 548 -18.82 30.55 -11.69
N LEU A 549 -17.79 30.50 -10.84
CA LEU A 549 -17.43 31.62 -9.98
C LEU A 549 -16.61 32.63 -10.79
N LYS A 550 -17.00 33.91 -10.73
CA LYS A 550 -16.36 34.98 -11.52
C LYS A 550 -15.44 35.86 -10.67
N ILE A 551 -14.39 36.38 -11.31
CA ILE A 551 -13.44 37.31 -10.68
C ILE A 551 -14.19 38.59 -10.32
N PRO A 552 -14.23 39.01 -9.04
CA PRO A 552 -14.83 40.29 -8.67
C PRO A 552 -14.03 41.47 -9.22
N LYS A 553 -14.67 42.64 -9.32
CA LYS A 553 -13.94 43.89 -9.59
C LYS A 553 -13.02 44.18 -8.40
N LEU A 554 -11.72 44.30 -8.67
CA LEU A 554 -10.71 44.61 -7.66
C LEU A 554 -10.20 46.03 -7.86
N PRO A 555 -9.84 46.74 -6.78
CA PRO A 555 -9.14 48.00 -6.89
C PRO A 555 -7.75 47.79 -7.48
N ASN A 556 -7.33 48.69 -8.35
CA ASN A 556 -5.96 48.72 -8.83
C ASN A 556 -5.07 49.31 -7.72
N ILE A 557 -4.21 48.48 -7.13
CA ILE A 557 -3.33 48.88 -6.03
C ILE A 557 -1.86 48.71 -6.46
N PRO A 558 -0.92 49.43 -5.81
CA PRO A 558 0.50 49.15 -5.96
C PRO A 558 0.86 47.70 -5.61
N ARG A 559 1.99 47.22 -6.12
CA ARG A 559 2.50 45.87 -5.79
C ARG A 559 2.66 45.72 -4.28
N ILE A 560 2.11 44.62 -3.77
CA ILE A 560 2.16 44.32 -2.34
C ILE A 560 3.61 43.97 -1.94
N LYS A 561 4.08 44.60 -0.87
CA LYS A 561 5.38 44.32 -0.24
C LYS A 561 5.17 43.66 1.13
N ILE A 562 5.77 42.49 1.33
CA ILE A 562 5.73 41.74 2.60
C ILE A 562 7.12 41.20 2.90
N GLY A 563 7.67 41.47 4.08
CA GLY A 563 8.97 40.93 4.49
C GLY A 563 10.11 41.29 3.56
N GLY A 564 10.09 42.48 2.96
CA GLY A 564 11.06 42.91 1.94
C GLY A 564 10.87 42.28 0.55
N LEU A 565 9.95 41.32 0.38
CA LEU A 565 9.59 40.75 -0.91
C LEU A 565 8.47 41.58 -1.56
N GLU A 566 8.71 42.06 -2.78
CA GLU A 566 7.71 42.71 -3.62
C GLU A 566 7.09 41.69 -4.58
N LEU A 567 5.77 41.51 -4.50
CA LEU A 567 5.04 40.58 -5.35
C LEU A 567 4.88 41.12 -6.78
N LEU A 568 4.91 40.24 -7.77
CA LEU A 568 4.52 40.61 -9.14
C LEU A 568 3.03 40.98 -9.19
N GLU A 569 2.59 41.59 -10.30
CA GLU A 569 1.21 42.04 -10.48
C GLU A 569 0.19 40.89 -10.33
N THR A 570 0.47 39.73 -10.94
CA THR A 570 -0.40 38.56 -10.85
C THR A 570 -0.43 37.98 -9.43
N GLN A 571 0.70 37.95 -8.73
CA GLN A 571 0.77 37.54 -7.33
C GLN A 571 0.08 38.53 -6.38
N THR A 572 0.17 39.84 -6.66
CA THR A 572 -0.55 40.90 -5.96
C THR A 572 -2.06 40.73 -6.12
N ARG A 573 -2.53 40.50 -7.35
CA ARG A 573 -3.94 40.24 -7.65
C ARG A 573 -4.46 38.99 -6.94
N TYR A 574 -3.65 37.93 -6.89
CA TYR A 574 -3.97 36.71 -6.14
C TYR A 574 -4.13 36.98 -4.64
N ALA A 575 -3.22 37.75 -4.02
CA ALA A 575 -3.33 38.14 -2.62
C ALA A 575 -4.59 38.97 -2.34
N GLN A 576 -4.95 39.91 -3.23
CA GLN A 576 -6.20 40.68 -3.11
C GLN A 576 -7.46 39.80 -3.16
N LEU A 577 -7.47 38.77 -4.02
CA LEU A 577 -8.61 37.86 -4.14
C LEU A 577 -8.83 37.03 -2.88
N ILE A 578 -7.75 36.56 -2.25
CA ILE A 578 -7.84 35.78 -1.00
C ILE A 578 -8.44 36.59 0.15
N SER A 579 -8.15 37.88 0.18
CA SER A 579 -8.67 38.81 1.19
C SER A 579 -10.10 39.29 0.89
N ASN A 580 -10.69 38.91 -0.25
CA ASN A 580 -12.01 39.40 -0.64
C ASN A 580 -13.14 38.48 -0.13
N GLU A 581 -14.01 38.99 0.73
CA GLU A 581 -15.12 38.21 1.31
C GLU A 581 -16.14 37.70 0.27
N ASN A 582 -16.23 38.32 -0.91
CA ASN A 582 -17.14 37.90 -1.98
C ASN A 582 -16.62 36.73 -2.83
N VAL A 583 -15.41 36.24 -2.54
CA VAL A 583 -14.75 35.18 -3.30
C VAL A 583 -14.83 33.87 -2.52
N ALA A 584 -15.59 32.90 -3.01
CA ALA A 584 -15.68 31.58 -2.36
C ALA A 584 -14.45 30.70 -2.65
N ALA A 585 -13.90 30.79 -3.86
CA ALA A 585 -12.70 30.06 -4.24
C ALA A 585 -11.96 30.71 -5.40
N ILE A 586 -10.66 30.41 -5.53
CA ILE A 586 -9.79 30.88 -6.61
C ILE A 586 -8.75 29.84 -7.02
N ILE A 587 -8.14 30.08 -8.17
CA ILE A 587 -7.01 29.33 -8.70
C ILE A 587 -5.79 30.24 -8.83
N GLY A 588 -4.70 29.85 -8.19
CA GLY A 588 -3.35 30.33 -8.51
C GLY A 588 -2.69 29.37 -9.50
N SER A 589 -3.05 29.47 -10.78
CA SER A 589 -2.42 28.65 -11.82
C SER A 589 -1.00 29.16 -12.01
N SER A 590 -0.02 28.26 -12.06
CA SER A 590 1.39 28.64 -12.10
C SER A 590 2.16 27.76 -13.06
N SER A 591 3.30 28.25 -13.56
CA SER A 591 4.33 27.38 -14.12
C SER A 591 5.36 26.96 -13.08
N PHE A 592 6.40 26.26 -13.52
CA PHE A 592 7.60 26.03 -12.72
C PHE A 592 8.28 27.35 -12.34
N GLY A 593 8.94 27.39 -11.19
CA GLY A 593 9.83 28.49 -10.80
C GLY A 593 9.18 29.86 -10.54
N CYS A 594 7.85 29.96 -10.49
CA CYS A 594 7.14 31.24 -10.31
C CYS A 594 7.01 31.75 -8.87
N GLY A 595 7.69 31.11 -7.92
CA GLY A 595 7.57 31.48 -6.51
C GLY A 595 6.18 31.20 -5.92
N LYS A 596 5.54 30.07 -6.27
CA LYS A 596 4.25 29.62 -5.72
C LYS A 596 4.18 29.75 -4.20
N THR A 597 5.12 29.09 -3.51
CA THR A 597 5.21 29.05 -2.05
C THR A 597 5.35 30.46 -1.46
N ALA A 598 6.11 31.35 -2.12
CA ALA A 598 6.23 32.75 -1.74
C ALA A 598 4.91 33.51 -1.92
N ALA A 599 4.20 33.32 -3.04
CA ALA A 599 2.91 33.94 -3.28
C ALA A 599 1.85 33.49 -2.26
N ILE A 600 1.81 32.18 -1.92
CA ILE A 600 0.91 31.62 -0.91
C ILE A 600 1.19 32.23 0.48
N ALA A 601 2.45 32.21 0.90
CA ALA A 601 2.88 32.74 2.20
C ALA A 601 2.61 34.24 2.31
N SER A 602 2.97 35.03 1.29
CA SER A 602 2.68 36.45 1.25
C SER A 602 1.18 36.75 1.22
N ALA A 603 0.37 35.99 0.48
CA ALA A 603 -1.08 36.18 0.48
C ALA A 603 -1.72 35.89 1.85
N ALA A 604 -1.22 34.89 2.58
CA ALA A 604 -1.67 34.60 3.94
C ALA A 604 -1.35 35.76 4.90
N LEU A 605 -0.11 36.26 4.86
CA LEU A 605 0.31 37.41 5.68
C LEU A 605 -0.43 38.70 5.29
N TYR A 606 -0.69 38.90 4.00
CA TYR A 606 -1.50 40.01 3.51
C TYR A 606 -2.94 39.92 4.04
N ALA A 607 -3.54 38.73 4.01
CA ALA A 607 -4.88 38.52 4.53
C ALA A 607 -4.95 38.81 6.03
N LEU A 608 -3.97 38.36 6.83
CA LEU A 608 -3.91 38.65 8.26
C LEU A 608 -3.81 40.15 8.57
N LYS A 609 -3.07 40.92 7.77
CA LYS A 609 -2.89 42.36 7.99
C LYS A 609 -4.12 43.20 7.67
N ASN A 610 -4.96 42.74 6.75
CA ASN A 610 -6.13 43.50 6.28
C ASN A 610 -7.44 43.03 6.92
N ASP A 611 -7.39 42.15 7.91
CA ASP A 611 -8.58 41.62 8.56
C ASP A 611 -8.79 42.28 9.92
N GLU A 612 -9.88 43.05 10.04
CA GLU A 612 -10.26 43.73 11.29
C GLU A 612 -10.93 42.79 12.30
N LYS A 613 -11.34 41.58 11.87
CA LYS A 613 -12.03 40.60 12.73
C LYS A 613 -11.02 39.65 13.39
N SER A 614 -11.15 39.46 14.70
CA SER A 614 -10.25 38.66 15.57
C SER A 614 -10.30 37.13 15.37
N LYS A 615 -10.94 36.62 14.32
CA LYS A 615 -11.21 35.17 14.10
C LYS A 615 -10.81 34.70 12.68
N ASN A 616 -9.63 35.05 12.17
CA ASN A 616 -9.25 34.78 10.78
C ASN A 616 -7.96 33.98 10.58
N TRP A 617 -7.93 32.75 11.09
CA TRP A 617 -6.77 31.89 10.88
C TRP A 617 -6.62 31.54 9.40
N GLN A 618 -5.37 31.57 8.94
CA GLN A 618 -4.99 31.12 7.61
C GLN A 618 -4.54 29.66 7.70
N MET A 619 -5.06 28.81 6.81
CA MET A 619 -4.61 27.42 6.70
C MET A 619 -3.84 27.24 5.40
N LEU A 620 -2.60 26.77 5.49
CA LEU A 620 -1.76 26.44 4.35
C LEU A 620 -1.51 24.93 4.33
N THR A 621 -1.81 24.27 3.21
CA THR A 621 -1.69 22.83 3.12
C THR A 621 -1.07 22.37 1.81
N ALA A 622 -0.45 21.20 1.83
CA ALA A 622 0.16 20.56 0.66
C ALA A 622 0.06 19.03 0.77
N VAL A 623 0.39 18.32 -0.32
CA VAL A 623 0.36 16.84 -0.34
C VAL A 623 1.54 16.22 0.42
N THR A 624 2.72 16.84 0.38
CA THR A 624 3.96 16.27 0.94
C THR A 624 4.49 17.07 2.13
N ASN A 625 5.20 16.38 3.05
CA ASN A 625 5.84 17.05 4.20
C ASN A 625 6.88 18.07 3.76
N SER A 626 7.65 17.81 2.70
CA SER A 626 8.67 18.74 2.22
C SER A 626 8.07 20.06 1.72
N ALA A 627 6.92 20.02 1.04
CA ALA A 627 6.22 21.24 0.63
C ALA A 627 5.68 22.03 1.83
N VAL A 628 5.20 21.34 2.86
CA VAL A 628 4.77 21.96 4.12
C VAL A 628 5.94 22.65 4.85
N VAL A 629 7.11 22.01 4.91
CA VAL A 629 8.32 22.62 5.50
C VAL A 629 8.71 23.88 4.73
N ALA A 630 8.73 23.83 3.40
CA ALA A 630 9.03 25.00 2.57
C ALA A 630 8.06 26.17 2.81
N LEU A 631 6.76 25.89 3.05
CA LEU A 631 5.79 26.93 3.45
C LEU A 631 6.15 27.55 4.81
N VAL A 632 6.50 26.74 5.81
CA VAL A 632 6.89 27.22 7.15
C VAL A 632 8.14 28.10 7.06
N GLU A 633 9.19 27.62 6.39
CA GLU A 633 10.43 28.38 6.19
C GLU A 633 10.16 29.72 5.49
N LYS A 634 9.31 29.71 4.46
CA LYS A 634 8.98 30.92 3.71
C LYS A 634 8.19 31.93 4.55
N LEU A 635 7.28 31.47 5.40
CA LEU A 635 6.55 32.35 6.33
C LEU A 635 7.49 33.02 7.32
N VAL A 636 8.37 32.25 7.96
CA VAL A 636 9.35 32.76 8.94
C VAL A 636 10.32 33.75 8.29
N GLN A 637 10.73 33.50 7.05
CA GLN A 637 11.56 34.42 6.28
C GLN A 637 10.86 35.78 6.03
N LEU A 638 9.55 35.77 5.81
CA LEU A 638 8.77 36.96 5.49
C LEU A 638 8.31 37.72 6.73
N ASP A 639 8.05 37.02 7.83
CA ASP A 639 7.65 37.59 9.11
C ASP A 639 8.13 36.67 10.25
N SER A 640 9.15 37.11 10.99
CA SER A 640 9.71 36.33 12.10
C SER A 640 8.79 36.23 13.31
N ASN A 641 7.77 37.07 13.41
CA ASN A 641 6.87 37.17 14.58
C ASN A 641 5.54 36.44 14.36
N VAL A 642 5.32 35.90 13.16
CA VAL A 642 4.07 35.23 12.81
C VAL A 642 3.84 33.98 13.67
N GLN A 643 2.63 33.86 14.23
CA GLN A 643 2.26 32.74 15.11
C GLN A 643 1.83 31.53 14.30
N ILE A 644 2.82 30.69 13.94
CA ILE A 644 2.64 29.47 13.14
C ILE A 644 2.52 28.25 14.05
N VAL A 645 1.59 27.35 13.73
CA VAL A 645 1.59 25.98 14.23
C VAL A 645 1.50 25.00 13.07
N ARG A 646 2.51 24.13 12.94
CA ARG A 646 2.49 23.03 11.99
C ARG A 646 1.85 21.80 12.63
N ILE A 647 0.70 21.37 12.12
CA ILE A 647 0.03 20.18 12.60
C ILE A 647 0.73 18.95 12.02
N ILE A 648 1.31 18.17 12.93
CA ILE A 648 1.84 16.82 12.72
C ILE A 648 1.53 15.98 13.96
N THR A 649 1.13 14.73 13.79
CA THR A 649 0.86 13.85 14.94
C THR A 649 2.18 13.33 15.53
N PRO A 650 2.25 13.06 16.85
CA PRO A 650 3.46 12.47 17.45
C PRO A 650 3.92 11.19 16.76
N ALA A 651 2.98 10.32 16.38
CA ALA A 651 3.29 9.08 15.66
C ALA A 651 3.86 9.32 14.26
N ASN A 652 3.43 10.38 13.55
CA ASN A 652 3.98 10.72 12.24
C ASN A 652 5.34 11.42 12.39
N MET A 653 5.53 12.25 13.42
CA MET A 653 6.81 12.92 13.71
C MET A 653 7.95 11.91 13.88
N GLU A 654 7.71 10.79 14.58
CA GLU A 654 8.70 9.71 14.75
C GLU A 654 9.11 9.03 13.42
N GLN A 655 8.29 9.12 12.37
CA GLN A 655 8.50 8.44 11.09
C GLN A 655 9.13 9.32 10.02
N VAL A 656 9.16 10.64 10.24
CA VAL A 656 9.64 11.61 9.27
C VAL A 656 11.13 11.86 9.53
N PRO A 657 11.98 11.97 8.48
CA PRO A 657 13.38 12.32 8.64
C PRO A 657 13.54 13.63 9.43
N SER A 658 14.61 13.74 10.21
CA SER A 658 14.89 14.94 11.02
C SER A 658 14.93 16.23 10.19
N THR A 659 15.40 16.15 8.94
CA THR A 659 15.42 17.25 7.97
C THR A 659 14.04 17.73 7.51
N SER A 660 12.97 17.01 7.85
CA SER A 660 11.58 17.34 7.51
C SER A 660 10.73 17.71 8.74
N LEU A 661 11.38 17.90 9.89
CA LEU A 661 10.79 18.41 11.13
C LEU A 661 11.08 19.91 11.28
N THR A 662 10.23 20.61 12.02
CA THR A 662 10.42 22.05 12.30
C THR A 662 10.20 22.34 13.78
N GLN A 663 10.78 23.43 14.28
CA GLN A 663 10.49 23.91 15.65
C GLN A 663 9.01 24.32 15.84
N PHE A 664 8.27 24.52 14.75
CA PHE A 664 6.84 24.88 14.77
C PHE A 664 5.90 23.67 14.78
N ASP A 665 6.44 22.45 14.81
CA ASP A 665 5.65 21.22 14.85
C ASP A 665 4.87 21.14 16.17
N TYR A 666 3.54 20.94 16.10
CA TYR A 666 2.65 20.98 17.27
C TYR A 666 3.13 20.15 18.48
N PRO A 667 3.59 18.88 18.34
CA PRO A 667 4.10 18.13 19.48
C PRO A 667 5.32 18.78 20.14
N THR A 668 6.20 19.40 19.35
CA THR A 668 7.40 20.12 19.82
C THR A 668 6.99 21.37 20.59
N VAL A 669 6.18 22.24 19.96
CA VAL A 669 5.72 23.50 20.54
C VAL A 669 4.91 23.26 21.82
N LEU A 670 4.07 22.21 21.83
CA LEU A 670 3.36 21.80 23.03
C LEU A 670 4.34 21.37 24.12
N CYS A 671 5.29 20.48 23.83
CA CYS A 671 6.28 20.06 24.82
C CYS A 671 7.06 21.23 25.41
N GLU A 672 7.47 22.20 24.60
CA GLU A 672 8.15 23.41 25.07
C GLU A 672 7.25 24.26 25.98
N LEU A 673 6.02 24.54 25.55
CA LEU A 673 5.04 25.27 26.37
C LEU A 673 4.81 24.59 27.71
N LEU A 674 4.55 23.28 27.73
CA LEU A 674 4.26 22.56 28.97
C LEU A 674 5.47 22.55 29.90
N LYS A 675 6.70 22.43 29.37
CA LYS A 675 7.93 22.54 30.16
C LYS A 675 8.07 23.92 30.80
N GLU A 676 7.90 24.99 30.03
CA GLU A 676 7.98 26.37 30.54
C GLU A 676 6.98 26.63 31.66
N GLN A 677 5.73 26.18 31.49
CA GLN A 677 4.67 26.37 32.50
C GLN A 677 4.93 25.56 33.76
N LEU A 678 5.41 24.32 33.61
CA LEU A 678 5.78 23.50 34.77
C LEU A 678 7.02 24.02 35.49
N ILE A 679 7.99 24.65 34.81
CA ILE A 679 9.13 25.30 35.47
C ILE A 679 8.64 26.49 36.30
N LYS A 680 7.70 27.30 35.78
CA LYS A 680 7.09 28.40 36.54
C LYS A 680 6.35 27.88 37.76
N GLU A 681 5.55 26.82 37.61
CA GLU A 681 4.86 26.15 38.72
C GLU A 681 5.84 25.54 39.76
N ASP A 682 6.96 24.99 39.30
CA ASP A 682 8.00 24.41 40.14
C ASP A 682 8.67 25.47 41.03
N VAL A 683 8.98 26.64 40.45
CA VAL A 683 9.53 27.81 41.16
C VAL A 683 8.47 28.47 42.06
N ASN A 684 7.24 28.64 41.56
CA ASN A 684 6.15 29.29 42.27
C ASN A 684 5.52 28.43 43.37
N SER A 685 5.89 27.15 43.49
CA SER A 685 5.54 26.35 44.68
C SER A 685 6.06 26.92 46.01
N MET A 686 6.76 28.06 45.98
CA MET A 686 7.19 28.90 47.09
C MET A 686 6.44 30.25 47.23
N ASN A 687 5.53 30.64 46.33
CA ASN A 687 4.76 31.90 46.36
C ASN A 687 3.32 31.73 45.81
N TYR A 688 2.31 32.06 46.62
CA TYR A 688 0.89 31.65 46.51
C TYR A 688 0.03 32.25 45.38
N ASP A 689 0.58 32.97 44.40
CA ASP A 689 -0.24 33.78 43.46
C ASP A 689 -0.48 33.15 42.07
N TYR A 690 0.03 31.94 41.79
CA TYR A 690 -0.18 31.27 40.51
C TYR A 690 -0.26 29.75 40.67
N GLU A 691 -1.48 29.19 40.59
CA GLU A 691 -1.69 27.73 40.67
C GLU A 691 -2.36 27.19 39.39
N ILE A 692 -1.62 26.37 38.63
CA ILE A 692 -2.21 25.53 37.59
C ILE A 692 -3.00 24.40 38.27
N PRO A 693 -4.26 24.11 37.86
CA PRO A 693 -5.03 23.02 38.45
C PRO A 693 -4.26 21.69 38.48
N GLU A 694 -4.25 21.01 39.64
CA GLU A 694 -3.41 19.82 39.84
C GLU A 694 -3.69 18.71 38.81
N ASP A 695 -4.95 18.56 38.37
CA ASP A 695 -5.28 17.60 37.32
C ASP A 695 -4.59 17.94 35.99
N LEU A 696 -4.62 19.21 35.59
CA LEU A 696 -3.93 19.66 34.39
C LEU A 696 -2.42 19.46 34.52
N VAL A 697 -1.82 19.73 35.68
CA VAL A 697 -0.42 19.42 35.96
C VAL A 697 -0.13 17.92 35.76
N LYS A 698 -0.97 17.02 36.27
CA LYS A 698 -0.82 15.56 36.05
C LYS A 698 -0.89 15.21 34.56
N GLN A 699 -1.81 15.81 33.82
CA GLN A 699 -1.93 15.60 32.37
C GLN A 699 -0.69 16.09 31.62
N MET A 700 -0.17 17.28 31.96
CA MET A 700 1.04 17.85 31.36
C MET A 700 2.26 16.94 31.59
N LEU A 701 2.45 16.48 32.83
CA LEU A 701 3.51 15.54 33.20
C LEU A 701 3.38 14.21 32.46
N ALA A 702 2.15 13.67 32.33
CA ALA A 702 1.90 12.44 31.60
C ALA A 702 2.24 12.58 30.11
N TYR A 703 1.91 13.71 29.50
CA TYR A 703 2.26 14.00 28.11
C TYR A 703 3.77 14.14 27.91
N LEU A 704 4.47 14.89 28.77
CA LEU A 704 5.94 15.05 28.68
C LEU A 704 6.69 13.74 28.89
N LYS A 705 6.28 12.92 29.86
CA LYS A 705 6.86 11.60 30.08
C LYS A 705 6.78 10.71 28.85
N LYS A 706 5.66 10.78 28.12
CA LYS A 706 5.43 10.00 26.90
C LYS A 706 6.22 10.53 25.70
N ASN A 707 6.19 11.85 25.45
CA ASN A 707 6.65 12.43 24.19
C ASN A 707 8.03 13.13 24.28
N ALA A 708 8.32 13.81 25.39
CA ALA A 708 9.60 14.50 25.60
C ALA A 708 10.65 13.63 26.32
N LYS A 709 10.22 12.53 26.95
CA LYS A 709 11.05 11.52 27.65
C LYS A 709 12.02 12.10 28.69
N SER A 710 11.77 13.31 29.19
CA SER A 710 12.52 13.92 30.30
C SER A 710 11.63 14.88 31.10
N THR A 711 11.68 14.70 32.42
CA THR A 711 11.10 15.60 33.43
C THR A 711 12.15 15.97 34.49
N SER A 712 13.44 15.81 34.17
CA SER A 712 14.55 15.97 35.12
C SER A 712 14.80 17.42 35.55
N PHE A 713 14.16 18.38 34.87
CA PHE A 713 14.25 19.80 35.19
C PHE A 713 13.43 20.22 36.42
N LEU A 714 12.55 19.33 36.93
CA LEU A 714 11.69 19.60 38.09
C LEU A 714 12.43 19.36 39.41
N LYS A 715 12.42 20.36 40.30
CA LYS A 715 13.11 20.37 41.59
C LYS A 715 12.15 20.15 42.77
N SER A 716 10.90 20.59 42.68
CA SER A 716 9.90 20.48 43.75
C SER A 716 9.53 19.03 44.02
N GLU A 717 9.59 18.65 45.30
CA GLU A 717 9.20 17.30 45.74
C GLU A 717 7.72 17.00 45.41
N ARG A 718 6.84 18.01 45.43
CA ARG A 718 5.43 17.87 45.05
C ARG A 718 5.30 17.42 43.59
N LEU A 719 5.95 18.12 42.66
CA LEU A 719 5.87 17.80 41.23
C LEU A 719 6.55 16.46 40.93
N GLN A 720 7.67 16.15 41.59
CA GLN A 720 8.33 14.85 41.47
C GLN A 720 7.44 13.69 41.96
N ARG A 721 6.62 13.89 43.01
CA ARG A 721 5.58 12.92 43.42
C ARG A 721 4.49 12.77 42.36
N LEU A 722 4.02 13.88 41.77
CA LEU A 722 3.00 13.84 40.72
C LEU A 722 3.46 13.14 39.44
N VAL A 723 4.75 13.23 39.06
CA VAL A 723 5.33 12.50 37.91
C VAL A 723 5.12 10.99 38.02
N LYS A 724 5.17 10.43 39.24
CA LYS A 724 4.95 8.99 39.47
C LYS A 724 3.49 8.59 39.22
N ASN A 725 2.55 9.48 39.53
CA ASN A 725 1.11 9.26 39.42
C ASN A 725 0.53 9.66 38.05
N ALA A 726 1.26 10.47 37.28
CA ALA A 726 0.89 10.91 35.94
C ALA A 726 0.94 9.74 34.93
N LYS A 727 -0.22 9.15 34.63
CA LYS A 727 -0.37 7.99 33.72
C LYS A 727 -1.12 8.32 32.43
N HIS A 728 -2.05 9.27 32.49
CA HIS A 728 -2.97 9.58 31.41
C HIS A 728 -3.01 11.10 31.17
N HIS A 729 -3.28 11.47 29.92
CA HIS A 729 -3.56 12.85 29.53
C HIS A 729 -4.76 12.85 28.58
N ASN A 730 -5.50 13.94 28.58
CA ASN A 730 -6.54 14.23 27.60
C ASN A 730 -5.97 15.19 26.56
N GLU A 731 -6.01 14.80 25.28
CA GLU A 731 -5.48 15.63 24.20
C GLU A 731 -6.29 16.93 24.03
N SER A 732 -7.60 16.90 24.27
CA SER A 732 -8.45 18.08 24.14
C SER A 732 -8.17 19.12 25.23
N ASP A 733 -7.93 18.69 26.47
CA ASP A 733 -7.65 19.59 27.58
C ASP A 733 -6.30 20.31 27.37
N LEU A 734 -5.27 19.54 26.98
CA LEU A 734 -3.95 20.08 26.64
C LEU A 734 -4.00 20.98 25.40
N LEU A 735 -4.85 20.66 24.41
CA LEU A 735 -5.04 21.52 23.24
C LEU A 735 -5.74 22.83 23.59
N ASN A 736 -6.78 22.80 24.43
CA ASN A 736 -7.44 24.02 24.90
C ASN A 736 -6.46 24.92 25.65
N TYR A 737 -5.71 24.33 26.59
CA TYR A 737 -4.65 25.06 27.29
C TYR A 737 -3.58 25.61 26.32
N PHE A 738 -3.16 24.81 25.33
CA PHE A 738 -2.23 25.27 24.29
C PHE A 738 -2.76 26.50 23.54
N MET A 739 -4.05 26.51 23.20
CA MET A 739 -4.68 27.61 22.47
C MET A 739 -4.73 28.90 23.29
N ASP A 740 -4.94 28.82 24.61
CA ASP A 740 -4.97 29.97 25.50
C ASP A 740 -3.64 30.75 25.52
N PHE A 741 -2.52 30.04 25.33
CA PHE A 741 -1.18 30.63 25.34
C PHE A 741 -0.63 30.94 23.95
N LYS A 742 -0.69 29.99 23.00
CA LYS A 742 -0.01 30.13 21.70
C LYS A 742 -0.81 30.93 20.68
N LYS A 743 -2.15 30.94 20.77
CA LYS A 743 -3.06 31.73 19.90
C LYS A 743 -2.60 31.78 18.42
N PRO A 744 -2.56 30.63 17.73
CA PRO A 744 -2.04 30.57 16.37
C PRO A 744 -2.82 31.48 15.42
N THR A 745 -2.15 32.03 14.42
CA THR A 745 -2.76 32.80 13.32
C THR A 745 -2.63 32.08 11.98
N ILE A 746 -1.61 31.21 11.84
CA ILE A 746 -1.42 30.36 10.68
C ILE A 746 -1.27 28.91 11.11
N ILE A 747 -2.09 28.05 10.52
CA ILE A 747 -2.01 26.60 10.64
C ILE A 747 -1.41 26.02 9.35
N VAL A 748 -0.39 25.18 9.47
CA VAL A 748 0.25 24.53 8.32
C VAL A 748 0.22 23.01 8.50
N GLY A 749 0.01 22.23 7.45
CA GLY A 749 0.09 20.77 7.57
C GLY A 749 -0.19 20.05 6.26
N THR A 750 0.14 18.76 6.17
CA THR A 750 -0.26 17.98 5.00
C THR A 750 -1.77 17.77 5.00
N ILE A 751 -2.41 17.71 3.83
CA ILE A 751 -3.89 17.63 3.75
C ILE A 751 -4.42 16.47 4.59
N GLN A 752 -3.79 15.31 4.52
CA GLN A 752 -4.21 14.15 5.31
C GLN A 752 -4.06 14.36 6.82
N THR A 753 -3.02 15.07 7.26
CA THR A 753 -2.83 15.34 8.69
C THR A 753 -3.87 16.34 9.18
N ILE A 754 -4.13 17.40 8.42
CA ILE A 754 -5.20 18.37 8.70
C ILE A 754 -6.55 17.64 8.81
N LEU A 755 -6.91 16.85 7.81
CA LEU A 755 -8.16 16.08 7.80
C LEU A 755 -8.28 15.18 9.03
N ASN A 756 -7.22 14.50 9.43
CA ASN A 756 -7.25 13.62 10.61
C ASN A 756 -7.40 14.40 11.92
N SER A 757 -6.59 15.47 12.09
CA SER A 757 -6.60 16.27 13.32
C SER A 757 -7.92 17.01 13.52
N PHE A 758 -8.49 17.61 12.48
CA PHE A 758 -9.76 18.36 12.55
C PHE A 758 -11.01 17.46 12.58
N ASN A 759 -10.89 16.17 12.24
CA ASN A 759 -11.91 15.17 12.57
C ASN A 759 -11.79 14.65 14.02
N MET A 760 -10.77 15.05 14.75
CA MET A 760 -10.50 14.65 16.14
C MET A 760 -10.44 15.87 17.07
N SER A 761 -9.34 16.07 17.79
CA SER A 761 -9.16 17.08 18.85
C SER A 761 -9.30 18.52 18.33
N TRP A 762 -8.99 18.79 17.06
CA TRP A 762 -9.03 20.14 16.49
C TRP A 762 -10.40 20.57 15.95
N ARG A 763 -11.41 19.69 15.97
CA ARG A 763 -12.76 19.96 15.43
C ARG A 763 -13.40 21.27 15.92
N PRO A 764 -13.28 21.68 17.20
CA PRO A 764 -13.87 22.93 17.68
C PRO A 764 -13.38 24.19 16.96
N PHE A 765 -12.20 24.14 16.33
CA PHE A 765 -11.55 25.29 15.69
C PHE A 765 -11.85 25.40 14.20
N ILE A 766 -12.70 24.54 13.62
CA ILE A 766 -13.10 24.61 12.20
C ILE A 766 -13.62 26.01 11.84
N GLY A 767 -14.44 26.61 12.70
CA GLY A 767 -15.01 27.94 12.48
C GLY A 767 -14.02 29.10 12.58
N ALA A 768 -12.78 28.87 13.02
CA ALA A 768 -11.74 29.89 13.08
C ALA A 768 -10.93 30.01 11.78
N ILE A 769 -11.05 29.04 10.86
CA ILE A 769 -10.30 29.00 9.60
C ILE A 769 -11.06 29.78 8.52
N SER A 770 -10.48 30.90 8.07
CA SER A 770 -11.13 31.76 7.06
C SER A 770 -10.70 31.44 5.65
N ASN A 771 -9.42 31.11 5.47
CA ASN A 771 -8.83 30.80 4.17
C ASN A 771 -8.08 29.47 4.23
N ILE A 772 -8.26 28.64 3.21
CA ILE A 772 -7.50 27.41 2.99
C ILE A 772 -6.79 27.52 1.65
N GLN A 773 -5.46 27.58 1.66
CA GLN A 773 -4.64 27.59 0.45
C GLN A 773 -3.94 26.23 0.31
N ILE A 774 -4.11 25.61 -0.87
CA ILE A 774 -3.59 24.29 -1.19
C ILE A 774 -2.44 24.45 -2.19
N ASP A 775 -1.21 24.19 -1.75
CA ASP A 775 -0.03 24.13 -2.62
C ASP A 775 0.05 22.75 -3.32
N GLU A 776 0.63 22.75 -4.52
CA GLU A 776 0.68 21.58 -5.43
C GLU A 776 -0.70 20.93 -5.67
N ALA A 777 -1.74 21.75 -5.80
CA ALA A 777 -3.14 21.33 -5.98
C ALA A 777 -3.38 20.44 -7.22
N SER A 778 -2.48 20.47 -8.22
CA SER A 778 -2.51 19.58 -9.39
C SER A 778 -2.35 18.11 -9.03
N THR A 779 -1.80 17.81 -7.85
CA THR A 779 -1.54 16.43 -7.39
C THR A 779 -2.57 15.93 -6.37
N VAL A 780 -3.57 16.76 -6.03
CA VAL A 780 -4.59 16.43 -5.03
C VAL A 780 -5.73 15.62 -5.66
N PRO A 781 -6.01 14.40 -5.16
CA PRO A 781 -7.17 13.63 -5.61
C PRO A 781 -8.49 14.34 -5.25
N ARG A 782 -9.48 14.23 -6.13
CA ARG A 782 -10.82 14.80 -5.94
C ARG A 782 -11.46 14.39 -4.62
N GLU A 783 -11.38 13.11 -4.25
CA GLU A 783 -11.93 12.64 -2.97
C GLU A 783 -11.34 13.41 -1.77
N THR A 784 -10.04 13.71 -1.82
CA THR A 784 -9.32 14.40 -0.75
C THR A 784 -9.66 15.88 -0.72
N LEU A 785 -9.80 16.49 -1.90
CA LEU A 785 -10.25 17.86 -2.02
C LEU A 785 -11.68 18.03 -1.49
N LEU A 786 -12.60 17.11 -1.84
CA LEU A 786 -13.97 17.14 -1.35
C LEU A 786 -14.05 16.96 0.17
N GLN A 787 -13.30 16.02 0.75
CA GLN A 787 -13.21 15.87 2.21
C GLN A 787 -12.77 17.18 2.88
N LEU A 788 -11.80 17.88 2.32
CA LEU A 788 -11.30 19.15 2.86
C LEU A 788 -12.35 20.25 2.75
N VAL A 789 -12.94 20.42 1.57
CA VAL A 789 -13.96 21.46 1.33
C VAL A 789 -15.20 21.25 2.20
N THR A 790 -15.69 20.01 2.32
CA THR A 790 -16.87 19.71 3.14
C THR A 790 -16.62 19.85 4.63
N LEU A 791 -15.38 19.58 5.10
CA LEU A 791 -15.01 19.74 6.51
C LEU A 791 -14.95 21.20 6.94
N PHE A 792 -14.62 22.11 6.03
CA PHE A 792 -14.47 23.53 6.30
C PHE A 792 -15.44 24.38 5.46
N PRO A 793 -16.77 24.26 5.63
CA PRO A 793 -17.75 24.74 4.67
C PRO A 793 -17.75 26.26 4.43
N ASN A 794 -17.34 27.03 5.44
CA ASN A 794 -17.37 28.49 5.40
C ASN A 794 -16.04 29.12 4.97
N SER A 795 -14.95 28.34 4.89
CA SER A 795 -13.65 28.85 4.47
C SER A 795 -13.64 29.19 2.98
N ARG A 796 -12.80 30.15 2.58
CA ARG A 796 -12.48 30.40 1.17
C ARG A 796 -11.35 29.48 0.73
N TYR A 797 -11.41 28.97 -0.49
CA TYR A 797 -10.43 28.00 -1.00
C TYR A 797 -9.53 28.58 -2.08
N SER A 798 -8.24 28.31 -2.00
CA SER A 798 -7.31 28.58 -3.10
C SER A 798 -6.62 27.31 -3.54
N LEU A 799 -6.73 26.99 -4.83
CA LEU A 799 -6.01 25.89 -5.47
C LEU A 799 -4.80 26.46 -6.19
N VAL A 800 -3.59 26.23 -5.67
CA VAL A 800 -2.35 26.71 -6.28
C VAL A 800 -1.55 25.53 -6.80
N GLY A 801 -1.18 25.59 -8.08
CA GLY A 801 -0.47 24.47 -8.70
C GLY A 801 -0.20 24.67 -10.16
N ASP A 802 0.28 23.60 -10.80
CA ASP A 802 0.62 23.57 -12.21
C ASP A 802 -0.01 22.33 -12.85
N TYR A 803 -1.15 22.50 -13.52
CA TYR A 803 -1.87 21.41 -14.18
C TYR A 803 -1.13 20.88 -15.43
N ARG A 804 -0.08 21.58 -15.89
CA ARG A 804 0.81 21.16 -16.98
C ARG A 804 2.04 20.38 -16.46
N GLN A 805 2.15 20.19 -15.15
CA GLN A 805 3.03 19.20 -14.49
C GLN A 805 2.21 17.96 -14.05
N LEU A 806 2.72 17.15 -13.12
CA LEU A 806 2.15 15.82 -12.83
C LEU A 806 0.71 15.90 -12.28
N SER A 807 -0.12 14.98 -12.75
CA SER A 807 -1.46 14.69 -12.20
C SER A 807 -1.37 14.00 -10.83
N PRO A 808 -2.49 13.86 -10.10
CA PRO A 808 -2.52 13.03 -8.93
C PRO A 808 -2.13 11.58 -9.28
N TYR A 809 -1.39 10.93 -8.38
CA TYR A 809 -0.96 9.55 -8.58
C TYR A 809 -2.15 8.58 -8.55
N PHE A 810 -2.19 7.63 -9.49
CA PHE A 810 -3.14 6.53 -9.50
C PHE A 810 -2.46 5.22 -9.86
N GLU A 811 -3.06 4.12 -9.43
CA GLU A 811 -2.60 2.78 -9.81
C GLU A 811 -2.99 2.48 -11.26
N GLN A 812 -2.02 2.08 -12.09
CA GLN A 812 -2.26 1.72 -13.49
C GLN A 812 -3.20 0.53 -13.68
N ASP A 813 -3.41 -0.26 -12.63
CA ASP A 813 -4.27 -1.46 -12.67
C ASP A 813 -5.75 -1.14 -12.43
N ALA A 814 -6.07 0.09 -12.03
CA ALA A 814 -7.44 0.52 -11.80
C ALA A 814 -8.15 0.86 -13.12
N SER A 815 -9.46 0.59 -13.17
CA SER A 815 -10.30 0.97 -14.31
C SER A 815 -10.37 2.48 -14.44
N LYS A 816 -10.48 2.99 -15.68
CA LYS A 816 -10.58 4.43 -15.95
C LYS A 816 -11.74 5.08 -15.19
N LEU A 817 -12.89 4.41 -15.08
CA LEU A 817 -14.04 4.92 -14.32
C LEU A 817 -13.69 5.22 -12.86
N LEU A 818 -13.00 4.30 -12.16
CA LEU A 818 -12.60 4.49 -10.76
C LEU A 818 -11.59 5.63 -10.59
N ILE A 819 -10.62 5.74 -11.50
CA ILE A 819 -9.64 6.82 -11.51
C ILE A 819 -10.35 8.16 -11.74
N ASP A 820 -11.18 8.23 -12.78
CA ASP A 820 -11.86 9.45 -13.17
C ASP A 820 -12.79 9.95 -12.08
N THR A 821 -13.49 9.06 -11.36
CA THR A 821 -14.50 9.39 -10.34
C THR A 821 -13.92 9.79 -8.97
N ALA A 822 -12.88 9.10 -8.48
CA ALA A 822 -12.28 9.39 -7.17
C ALA A 822 -11.04 10.28 -7.21
N ILE A 823 -10.25 10.20 -8.29
CA ILE A 823 -9.00 10.94 -8.42
C ILE A 823 -9.23 12.18 -9.28
N GLY A 824 -9.55 12.02 -10.57
CA GLY A 824 -9.75 13.15 -11.48
C GLY A 824 -8.59 14.15 -11.55
N GLU A 825 -8.79 15.27 -12.25
CA GLU A 825 -7.80 16.36 -12.34
C GLU A 825 -8.47 17.72 -12.08
N THR A 826 -9.02 17.92 -10.88
CA THR A 826 -9.88 19.08 -10.57
C THR A 826 -9.24 20.43 -10.92
N LEU A 827 -7.95 20.63 -10.63
CA LEU A 827 -7.28 21.90 -10.98
C LEU A 827 -7.28 22.14 -12.50
N ARG A 828 -7.06 21.08 -13.29
CA ARG A 828 -7.10 21.18 -14.75
C ARG A 828 -8.50 21.51 -15.22
N ASP A 829 -9.48 20.73 -14.78
CA ASP A 829 -10.90 20.89 -15.16
C ASP A 829 -11.34 22.33 -14.88
N CYS A 830 -11.04 22.87 -13.69
CA CYS A 830 -11.41 24.24 -13.35
C CYS A 830 -10.71 25.33 -14.18
N VAL A 831 -9.47 25.11 -14.61
CA VAL A 831 -8.73 26.09 -15.45
C VAL A 831 -9.18 26.02 -16.90
N GLU A 832 -9.31 24.82 -17.47
CA GLU A 832 -9.69 24.63 -18.87
C GLU A 832 -11.14 25.03 -19.15
N GLU A 833 -12.03 24.87 -18.15
CA GLU A 833 -13.47 25.17 -18.28
C GLU A 833 -13.89 26.53 -17.65
N ASP A 834 -12.94 27.35 -17.17
CA ASP A 834 -13.20 28.66 -16.51
C ASP A 834 -14.23 28.58 -15.36
N LEU A 835 -14.14 27.52 -14.54
CA LEU A 835 -15.10 27.23 -13.47
C LEU A 835 -14.90 28.12 -12.25
N LEU A 836 -13.65 28.55 -12.01
CA LEU A 836 -13.26 29.36 -10.85
C LEU A 836 -12.41 30.57 -11.29
N PRO A 837 -12.43 31.67 -10.52
CA PRO A 837 -11.55 32.83 -10.71
C PRO A 837 -10.09 32.39 -10.76
N SER A 838 -9.42 32.61 -11.88
CA SER A 838 -8.05 32.15 -12.11
C SER A 838 -7.08 33.32 -12.27
N VAL A 839 -5.91 33.20 -11.65
CA VAL A 839 -4.76 34.08 -11.85
C VAL A 839 -3.57 33.24 -12.28
N PHE A 840 -2.96 33.59 -13.41
CA PHE A 840 -1.80 32.88 -13.95
C PHE A 840 -0.49 33.55 -13.54
N PHE A 841 0.36 32.83 -12.79
CA PHE A 841 1.72 33.26 -12.46
C PHE A 841 2.65 32.93 -13.63
N ASN A 842 3.05 33.96 -14.37
CA ASN A 842 3.88 33.84 -15.56
C ASN A 842 5.35 34.28 -15.38
N GLY A 843 5.71 34.88 -14.24
CA GLY A 843 7.08 35.31 -13.97
C GLY A 843 7.92 34.18 -13.36
N VAL A 844 8.93 33.69 -14.07
CA VAL A 844 9.80 32.58 -13.68
C VAL A 844 11.10 33.12 -13.08
N PHE A 845 11.40 32.78 -11.82
CA PHE A 845 12.61 33.22 -11.11
C PHE A 845 13.70 32.15 -11.06
N ARG A 846 13.35 30.88 -11.30
CA ARG A 846 14.24 29.73 -11.11
C ARG A 846 15.22 29.53 -12.25
N CYS A 847 14.69 29.38 -13.46
CA CYS A 847 15.43 28.88 -14.62
C CYS A 847 16.00 30.04 -15.44
N PRO A 848 17.11 29.84 -16.17
CA PRO A 848 17.64 30.83 -17.10
C PRO A 848 16.61 31.20 -18.19
N PRO A 849 16.73 32.38 -18.83
CA PRO A 849 15.82 32.81 -19.89
C PRO A 849 15.62 31.77 -21.00
N GLU A 850 16.68 31.07 -21.39
CA GLU A 850 16.69 30.11 -22.49
C GLU A 850 15.85 28.86 -22.18
N ILE A 851 15.98 28.32 -20.96
CA ILE A 851 15.15 27.20 -20.48
C ILE A 851 13.70 27.69 -20.34
N THR A 852 13.51 28.90 -19.80
CA THR A 852 12.18 29.49 -19.61
C THR A 852 11.44 29.65 -20.94
N GLU A 853 12.12 30.16 -21.97
CA GLU A 853 11.57 30.32 -23.32
C GLU A 853 11.29 28.96 -23.98
N GLN A 854 12.24 28.02 -23.92
CA GLN A 854 12.07 26.70 -24.52
C GLN A 854 10.86 25.96 -23.93
N LEU A 855 10.77 25.91 -22.60
CA LEU A 855 9.64 25.27 -21.92
C LEU A 855 8.35 26.10 -22.04
N GLY A 856 8.48 27.42 -22.11
CA GLY A 856 7.37 28.35 -22.38
C GLY A 856 6.68 28.04 -23.70
N LYS A 857 7.45 27.87 -24.78
CA LYS A 857 6.93 27.48 -26.11
C LYS A 857 6.33 26.08 -26.12
N LEU A 858 7.02 25.10 -25.51
CA LEU A 858 6.57 23.70 -25.51
C LEU A 858 5.31 23.47 -24.67
N PHE A 859 5.22 24.12 -23.51
CA PHE A 859 4.25 23.75 -22.50
C PHE A 859 3.37 24.89 -22.03
N TYR A 860 3.64 26.17 -22.33
CA TYR A 860 2.91 27.31 -21.74
C TYR A 860 2.47 28.37 -22.76
N ASN A 861 2.32 28.00 -24.04
CA ASN A 861 1.88 28.90 -25.11
C ASN A 861 2.72 30.19 -25.19
N ASP A 862 4.02 30.08 -24.89
CA ASP A 862 4.99 31.18 -24.88
C ASP A 862 4.62 32.37 -23.97
N SER A 863 3.85 32.11 -22.91
CA SER A 863 3.34 33.15 -22.01
C SER A 863 4.27 33.49 -20.83
N LEU A 864 5.40 32.78 -20.70
CA LEU A 864 6.31 32.91 -19.55
C LEU A 864 7.28 34.07 -19.72
N LYS A 865 7.64 34.71 -18.61
CA LYS A 865 8.61 35.82 -18.54
C LYS A 865 9.71 35.48 -17.55
N SER A 866 10.97 35.59 -17.97
CA SER A 866 12.10 35.35 -17.07
C SER A 866 12.35 36.56 -16.16
N PHE A 867 12.49 36.29 -14.87
CA PHE A 867 12.97 37.19 -13.82
C PHE A 867 14.23 36.62 -13.13
N TYR A 868 14.90 35.72 -13.83
CA TYR A 868 16.09 35.03 -13.36
C TYR A 868 17.23 36.02 -13.06
N ARG A 869 17.99 35.72 -12.01
CA ARG A 869 19.19 36.50 -11.62
C ARG A 869 20.38 35.56 -11.48
N ASN A 870 21.49 35.92 -12.12
CA ASN A 870 22.75 35.19 -12.00
C ASN A 870 23.24 35.20 -10.55
N CYS A 871 23.82 34.09 -10.11
CA CYS A 871 24.42 33.94 -8.79
C CYS A 871 25.86 33.43 -8.89
N GLU A 872 26.54 33.35 -7.75
CA GLU A 872 27.93 32.91 -7.64
C GLU A 872 28.19 31.51 -8.22
N THR A 873 27.25 30.58 -8.09
CA THR A 873 27.35 29.23 -8.65
C THR A 873 27.45 29.22 -10.19
N VAL A 874 26.91 30.24 -10.87
CA VAL A 874 27.10 30.39 -12.33
C VAL A 874 28.56 30.68 -12.66
N LYS A 875 29.22 31.54 -11.88
CA LYS A 875 30.64 31.88 -12.07
C LYS A 875 31.57 30.69 -11.82
N GLU A 876 31.22 29.84 -10.85
CA GLU A 876 31.95 28.59 -10.58
C GLU A 876 31.81 27.63 -11.77
N LEU A 877 30.59 27.47 -12.28
CA LEU A 877 30.32 26.58 -13.41
C LEU A 877 30.96 27.05 -14.72
N GLU A 878 31.12 28.36 -14.94
CA GLU A 878 31.85 28.90 -16.12
C GLU A 878 33.31 28.40 -16.22
N LYS A 879 33.89 27.92 -15.12
CA LYS A 879 35.24 27.34 -15.10
C LYS A 879 35.31 25.91 -15.63
N CYS A 880 34.20 25.17 -15.60
CA CYS A 880 34.13 23.75 -15.98
C CYS A 880 34.14 23.58 -17.51
N SER A 881 35.00 22.72 -18.09
CA SER A 881 34.98 22.47 -19.55
C SER A 881 33.66 21.90 -20.06
N ALA A 882 32.98 21.06 -19.26
CA ALA A 882 31.66 20.55 -19.61
C ALA A 882 30.62 21.67 -19.73
N TRP A 883 30.83 22.81 -19.04
CA TRP A 883 30.10 24.05 -19.28
C TRP A 883 30.63 24.79 -20.51
N ARG A 884 31.95 24.78 -20.77
CA ARG A 884 32.58 25.41 -21.94
C ARG A 884 32.30 24.72 -23.29
N LEU A 885 31.71 23.53 -23.31
CA LEU A 885 31.00 23.03 -24.51
C LEU A 885 29.95 24.03 -25.04
N ASN A 886 29.57 25.02 -24.21
CA ASN A 886 28.71 26.16 -24.51
C ASN A 886 29.45 27.42 -25.02
N CYS A 887 30.75 27.38 -25.33
CA CYS A 887 31.61 28.57 -25.57
C CYS A 887 31.23 29.47 -26.77
N SER A 888 30.11 29.25 -27.44
CA SER A 888 29.56 30.22 -28.40
C SER A 888 28.13 30.71 -28.12
N ASN A 889 27.30 30.04 -27.28
CA ASN A 889 25.83 30.23 -27.38
C ASN A 889 24.98 30.39 -26.11
N LYS A 890 25.55 30.53 -24.90
CA LYS A 890 24.80 30.90 -23.68
C LYS A 890 23.58 30.00 -23.35
N PHE A 891 23.47 28.79 -23.91
CA PHE A 891 22.26 27.96 -23.78
C PHE A 891 22.40 26.93 -22.65
N SER A 892 21.49 26.96 -21.66
CA SER A 892 21.58 26.18 -20.42
C SER A 892 21.08 24.72 -20.51
N THR A 893 20.85 24.17 -21.71
CA THR A 893 20.49 22.76 -21.89
C THR A 893 21.40 22.07 -22.91
N ILE A 894 22.08 21.01 -22.47
CA ILE A 894 23.03 20.21 -23.26
C ILE A 894 22.45 18.81 -23.45
N PHE A 895 22.40 18.33 -24.69
CA PHE A 895 21.98 16.97 -25.02
C PHE A 895 23.20 16.12 -25.38
N ILE A 896 23.40 15.04 -24.64
CA ILE A 896 24.47 14.06 -24.85
C ILE A 896 23.86 12.82 -25.52
N ASP A 897 24.20 12.62 -26.79
CA ASP A 897 23.75 11.47 -27.58
C ASP A 897 24.50 10.21 -27.17
N THR A 898 23.80 9.27 -26.52
CA THR A 898 24.34 8.00 -26.03
C THR A 898 24.40 6.94 -27.14
N ILE A 899 25.23 7.21 -28.15
CA ILE A 899 25.40 6.37 -29.34
C ILE A 899 25.89 4.98 -28.92
N GLY A 900 25.26 3.93 -29.48
CA GLY A 900 25.64 2.54 -29.21
C GLY A 900 25.21 1.97 -27.85
N SER A 901 24.64 2.78 -26.95
CA SER A 901 24.15 2.31 -25.65
C SER A 901 22.98 1.33 -25.79
N ARG A 902 22.79 0.46 -24.79
CA ARG A 902 21.76 -0.60 -24.81
C ARG A 902 20.88 -0.57 -23.57
N GLN A 903 19.56 -0.43 -23.78
CA GLN A 903 18.58 -0.61 -22.71
C GLN A 903 18.45 -2.10 -22.32
N ARG A 904 18.25 -2.38 -21.02
CA ARG A 904 17.92 -3.71 -20.47
C ARG A 904 16.73 -3.62 -19.52
N TYR A 905 15.92 -4.68 -19.46
CA TYR A 905 14.80 -4.78 -18.53
C TYR A 905 15.24 -5.27 -17.15
N ARG A 906 14.69 -4.66 -16.10
CA ARG A 906 14.76 -5.13 -14.70
C ARG A 906 13.35 -5.09 -14.11
N GLY A 907 12.68 -6.25 -14.08
CA GLY A 907 11.24 -6.31 -13.78
C GLY A 907 10.42 -5.62 -14.86
N LYS A 908 9.53 -4.70 -14.48
CA LYS A 908 8.72 -3.87 -15.40
C LYS A 908 9.38 -2.53 -15.79
N SER A 909 10.63 -2.28 -15.37
CA SER A 909 11.34 -1.01 -15.59
C SER A 909 12.57 -1.23 -16.47
N LEU A 910 13.13 -0.12 -16.98
CA LEU A 910 14.33 -0.11 -17.83
C LEU A 910 15.55 0.45 -17.11
N ARG A 911 16.74 0.02 -17.54
CA ARG A 911 18.05 0.59 -17.21
C ARG A 911 18.98 0.58 -18.42
N ASN A 912 19.99 1.44 -18.42
CA ASN A 912 21.03 1.61 -19.43
C ASN A 912 22.35 1.87 -18.70
N TYR A 913 23.28 0.92 -18.80
CA TYR A 913 24.54 0.95 -18.04
C TYR A 913 25.47 2.05 -18.52
N GLN A 914 25.66 2.20 -19.84
CA GLN A 914 26.54 3.24 -20.38
C GLN A 914 26.04 4.65 -20.02
N GLU A 915 24.71 4.85 -20.05
CA GLU A 915 24.11 6.12 -19.65
C GLU A 915 24.26 6.38 -18.14
N ALA A 916 24.27 5.34 -17.31
CA ALA A 916 24.55 5.47 -15.87
C ALA A 916 26.00 5.90 -15.65
N GLU A 917 26.95 5.23 -16.32
CA GLU A 917 28.38 5.51 -16.24
C GLU A 917 28.73 6.95 -16.68
N ILE A 918 28.22 7.41 -17.83
CA ILE A 918 28.43 8.79 -18.29
C ILE A 918 27.88 9.79 -17.26
N ALA A 919 26.72 9.49 -16.66
CA ALA A 919 26.14 10.36 -15.63
C ALA A 919 26.98 10.42 -14.35
N GLN A 920 27.61 9.30 -13.97
CA GLN A 920 28.51 9.23 -12.81
C GLN A 920 29.76 10.09 -13.05
N ASN A 921 30.43 9.88 -14.18
CA ASN A 921 31.64 10.61 -14.55
C ASN A 921 31.37 12.11 -14.65
N LEU A 922 30.24 12.49 -15.28
CA LEU A 922 29.82 13.88 -15.37
C LEU A 922 29.56 14.50 -13.98
N ALA A 923 28.85 13.79 -13.11
CA ALA A 923 28.55 14.30 -11.78
C ALA A 923 29.82 14.41 -10.91
N GLU A 924 30.77 13.48 -11.04
CA GLU A 924 32.08 13.54 -10.36
C GLU A 924 32.91 14.73 -10.86
N HIS A 925 33.00 14.93 -12.18
CA HIS A 925 33.68 16.08 -12.75
C HIS A 925 33.06 17.40 -12.30
N LEU A 926 31.72 17.55 -12.36
CA LEU A 926 31.03 18.74 -11.85
C LEU A 926 31.29 18.97 -10.35
N SER A 927 31.49 17.90 -9.58
CA SER A 927 31.75 18.01 -8.14
C SER A 927 33.12 18.63 -7.79
N GLN A 928 34.02 18.76 -8.76
CA GLN A 928 35.29 19.47 -8.62
C GLN A 928 35.08 21.00 -8.58
N PHE A 929 33.96 21.50 -9.12
CA PHE A 929 33.66 22.94 -9.25
C PHE A 929 32.53 23.41 -8.34
N ILE A 930 31.57 22.54 -8.04
CA ILE A 930 30.42 22.85 -7.20
C ILE A 930 30.18 21.73 -6.17
N SER A 931 29.60 22.08 -5.02
CA SER A 931 29.30 21.07 -4.01
C SER A 931 28.33 19.99 -4.52
N ARG A 932 28.56 18.73 -4.12
CA ARG A 932 27.80 17.56 -4.59
C ARG A 932 26.29 17.66 -4.38
N GLU A 933 25.86 18.34 -3.31
CA GLU A 933 24.45 18.61 -3.00
C GLU A 933 23.75 19.51 -4.05
N LYS A 934 24.51 20.30 -4.82
CA LYS A 934 24.02 21.15 -5.90
C LYS A 934 23.75 20.37 -7.20
N ILE A 935 24.08 19.07 -7.25
CA ILE A 935 23.95 18.21 -8.42
C ILE A 935 22.85 17.17 -8.18
N ALA A 936 21.97 16.99 -9.17
CA ALA A 936 20.95 15.95 -9.14
C ALA A 936 20.89 15.15 -10.44
N ILE A 937 20.75 13.82 -10.32
CA ILE A 937 20.47 12.92 -11.43
C ILE A 937 19.00 12.48 -11.37
N LEU A 938 18.25 12.80 -12.42
CA LEU A 938 16.83 12.53 -12.55
C LEU A 938 16.59 11.44 -13.61
N CYS A 939 16.09 10.30 -13.17
CA CYS A 939 15.83 9.16 -14.03
C CYS A 939 14.34 9.06 -14.38
N PHE A 940 14.01 8.83 -15.65
CA PHE A 940 12.63 8.48 -16.03
C PHE A 940 12.21 7.12 -15.49
N TYR A 941 13.15 6.17 -15.41
CA TYR A 941 12.87 4.80 -15.02
C TYR A 941 13.44 4.48 -13.63
N ARG A 942 12.62 3.83 -12.80
CA ARG A 942 13.02 3.42 -11.45
C ARG A 942 14.24 2.49 -11.48
N ALA A 943 14.31 1.53 -12.40
CA ALA A 943 15.47 0.63 -12.47
C ALA A 943 16.79 1.35 -12.82
N GLN A 944 16.75 2.46 -13.55
CA GLN A 944 17.92 3.32 -13.78
C GLN A 944 18.33 4.07 -12.50
N MET A 945 17.36 4.65 -11.79
CA MET A 945 17.60 5.29 -10.50
C MET A 945 18.26 4.33 -9.50
N LEU A 946 17.77 3.08 -9.46
CA LEU A 946 18.30 2.04 -8.60
C LEU A 946 19.67 1.50 -9.03
N GLU A 947 20.08 1.73 -10.27
CA GLU A 947 21.44 1.40 -10.74
C GLU A 947 22.45 2.37 -10.12
N LEU A 948 22.06 3.63 -9.98
CA LEU A 948 22.91 4.71 -9.46
C LEU A 948 22.81 4.90 -7.95
N GLN A 949 21.81 4.31 -7.28
CA GLN A 949 21.48 4.59 -5.89
C GLN A 949 22.65 4.33 -4.92
N ASP A 950 23.29 3.16 -5.01
CA ASP A 950 24.37 2.80 -4.07
C ASP A 950 25.61 3.70 -4.26
N TRP A 951 25.94 4.03 -5.52
CA TRP A 951 27.03 4.96 -5.85
C TRP A 951 26.76 6.38 -5.32
N SER A 952 25.52 6.87 -5.45
CA SER A 952 25.12 8.21 -5.06
C SER A 952 24.98 8.38 -3.54
N GLU A 953 24.43 7.38 -2.84
CA GLU A 953 24.29 7.41 -1.37
C GLU A 953 25.67 7.54 -0.70
N ASN A 954 26.71 6.89 -1.24
CA ASN A 954 28.08 6.99 -0.72
C ASN A 954 28.77 8.35 -1.02
N ARG A 955 28.23 9.15 -1.94
CA ARG A 955 28.86 10.40 -2.43
C ARG A 955 28.12 11.67 -2.04
N GLY A 956 26.88 11.58 -1.54
CA GLY A 956 26.07 12.74 -1.21
C GLY A 956 25.49 13.47 -2.44
N ILE A 957 25.42 12.80 -3.60
CA ILE A 957 24.78 13.34 -4.82
C ILE A 957 23.33 12.89 -4.86
N HIS A 958 22.39 13.76 -5.24
CA HIS A 958 20.98 13.36 -5.30
C HIS A 958 20.68 12.49 -6.54
N VAL A 959 20.10 11.30 -6.34
CA VAL A 959 19.58 10.44 -7.41
C VAL A 959 18.11 10.15 -7.15
N GLY A 960 17.25 10.44 -8.13
CA GLY A 960 15.80 10.31 -7.99
C GLY A 960 15.08 9.99 -9.28
N CYS A 961 13.82 9.59 -9.19
CA CYS A 961 12.94 9.55 -10.37
C CYS A 961 12.43 10.96 -10.67
N VAL A 962 12.07 11.24 -11.94
CA VAL A 962 11.46 12.52 -12.34
C VAL A 962 10.26 12.87 -11.44
N ASP A 963 9.38 11.89 -11.19
CA ASP A 963 8.19 12.08 -10.34
C ASP A 963 8.55 12.53 -8.91
N SER A 964 9.65 12.02 -8.34
CA SER A 964 10.12 12.42 -7.00
C SER A 964 10.86 13.76 -6.95
N GLY A 965 11.24 14.30 -8.11
CA GLY A 965 11.83 15.63 -8.24
C GLY A 965 10.79 16.76 -8.24
N GLN A 966 9.49 16.46 -8.23
CA GLN A 966 8.46 17.50 -8.16
C GLN A 966 8.62 18.33 -6.88
N GLY A 967 8.53 19.67 -7.02
CA GLY A 967 8.71 20.61 -5.91
C GLY A 967 10.16 20.83 -5.46
N LYS A 968 11.14 20.09 -5.99
CA LYS A 968 12.56 20.28 -5.72
C LYS A 968 13.25 21.03 -6.85
N GLU A 969 14.43 21.56 -6.57
CA GLU A 969 15.25 22.28 -7.54
C GLU A 969 16.73 22.14 -7.20
N TRP A 970 17.57 22.11 -8.23
CA TRP A 970 19.02 22.00 -8.10
C TRP A 970 19.72 22.95 -9.08
N PRO A 971 20.87 23.53 -8.70
CA PRO A 971 21.74 24.24 -9.62
C PRO A 971 21.98 23.48 -10.94
N VAL A 972 22.33 22.19 -10.86
CA VAL A 972 22.60 21.34 -12.02
C VAL A 972 21.74 20.08 -11.98
N CYS A 973 21.07 19.77 -13.09
CA CYS A 973 20.32 18.52 -13.28
C CYS A 973 20.90 17.69 -14.43
N ILE A 974 20.98 16.37 -14.24
CA ILE A 974 21.37 15.38 -15.24
C ILE A 974 20.19 14.44 -15.44
N VAL A 975 19.53 14.51 -16.60
CA VAL A 975 18.30 13.76 -16.91
C VAL A 975 18.63 12.52 -17.73
N LEU A 976 18.26 11.35 -17.22
CA LEU A 976 18.48 10.05 -17.86
C LEU A 976 17.19 9.52 -18.48
N THR A 977 17.19 9.39 -19.81
CA THR A 977 16.05 8.92 -20.62
C THR A 977 16.01 7.40 -20.78
N THR A 978 17.15 6.70 -20.69
CA THR A 978 17.30 5.22 -20.67
C THR A 978 16.86 4.48 -21.95
N LYS A 979 16.10 5.12 -22.86
CA LYS A 979 15.44 4.49 -24.00
C LYS A 979 16.33 4.47 -25.25
N THR A 980 16.61 3.27 -25.75
CA THR A 980 17.38 3.07 -26.99
C THR A 980 16.55 2.50 -28.14
N ALA A 981 15.36 1.96 -27.86
CA ALA A 981 14.40 1.54 -28.88
C ALA A 981 13.48 2.70 -29.29
N LYS A 982 13.11 2.75 -30.59
CA LYS A 982 12.28 3.82 -31.18
C LYS A 982 11.10 4.22 -30.29
N VAL A 983 11.08 5.49 -29.89
CA VAL A 983 10.03 6.07 -29.05
C VAL A 983 8.85 6.51 -29.94
N GLN A 984 7.65 6.46 -29.37
CA GLN A 984 6.41 6.96 -29.95
C GLN A 984 5.76 7.90 -28.92
N ASP A 985 4.94 8.85 -29.35
CA ASP A 985 4.37 9.88 -28.47
C ASP A 985 3.45 9.37 -27.36
N ASN A 986 2.84 8.20 -27.54
CA ASN A 986 2.00 7.56 -26.53
C ASN A 986 2.79 6.85 -25.41
N GLN A 987 4.12 6.80 -25.49
CA GLN A 987 4.95 6.12 -24.50
C GLN A 987 5.18 6.98 -23.25
N PHE A 988 5.44 6.30 -22.13
CA PHE A 988 5.76 6.89 -20.83
C PHE A 988 6.82 8.02 -20.89
N ILE A 989 7.87 7.82 -21.68
CA ILE A 989 9.00 8.77 -21.82
C ILE A 989 8.61 10.04 -22.59
N SER A 990 7.54 9.98 -23.39
CA SER A 990 7.01 11.10 -24.18
C SER A 990 5.90 11.87 -23.45
N ASN A 991 5.63 11.54 -22.18
CA ASN A 991 4.64 12.25 -21.39
C ASN A 991 5.07 13.72 -21.16
N ALA A 992 4.32 14.65 -21.76
CA ALA A 992 4.57 16.09 -21.70
C ALA A 992 4.80 16.62 -20.27
N ARG A 993 3.96 16.19 -19.32
CA ARG A 993 4.03 16.62 -17.91
C ARG A 993 5.33 16.18 -17.26
N ARG A 994 5.77 14.95 -17.49
CA ARG A 994 7.05 14.44 -16.96
C ARG A 994 8.25 15.13 -17.59
N ILE A 995 8.22 15.38 -18.90
CA ILE A 995 9.29 16.13 -19.58
C ILE A 995 9.37 17.55 -19.00
N ASN A 996 8.22 18.22 -18.85
CA ASN A 996 8.15 19.54 -18.23
C ASN A 996 8.74 19.53 -16.81
N VAL A 997 8.38 18.55 -15.96
CA VAL A 997 9.00 18.38 -14.64
C VAL A 997 10.51 18.20 -14.77
N ALA A 998 10.98 17.22 -15.54
CA ALA A 998 12.40 16.86 -15.64
C ALA A 998 13.28 18.06 -16.03
N LEU A 999 12.85 18.84 -17.02
CA LEU A 999 13.64 19.93 -17.57
C LEU A 999 13.55 21.24 -16.78
N SER A 1000 12.54 21.39 -15.91
CA SER A 1000 12.33 22.62 -15.11
C SER A 1000 12.85 22.53 -13.66
N ARG A 1001 13.62 21.49 -13.33
CA ARG A 1001 14.25 21.34 -12.00
C ARG A 1001 15.59 22.07 -11.89
N SER A 1002 16.26 22.33 -13.02
CA SER A 1002 17.55 23.01 -13.05
C SER A 1002 17.40 24.51 -12.82
N ARG A 1003 18.31 25.09 -12.03
CA ARG A 1003 18.44 26.55 -11.86
C ARG A 1003 19.44 27.16 -12.83
N HIS A 1004 20.48 26.41 -13.24
CA HIS A 1004 21.56 26.95 -14.06
C HIS A 1004 21.88 26.08 -15.28
N LEU A 1005 22.01 24.76 -15.10
CA LEU A 1005 22.37 23.85 -16.19
C LEU A 1005 21.55 22.56 -16.17
N ASN A 1006 21.20 22.10 -17.36
CA ASN A 1006 20.50 20.85 -17.57
C ASN A 1006 21.22 19.99 -18.62
N PHE A 1007 21.63 18.79 -18.23
CA PHE A 1007 22.15 17.78 -19.14
C PHE A 1007 21.06 16.74 -19.42
N ILE A 1008 20.90 16.35 -20.68
CA ILE A 1008 19.99 15.28 -21.09
C ILE A 1008 20.82 14.19 -21.73
N LEU A 1009 20.84 12.99 -21.14
CA LEU A 1009 21.48 11.83 -21.72
C LEU A 1009 20.41 10.96 -22.38
N GLY A 1010 20.59 10.67 -23.67
CA GLY A 1010 19.64 9.85 -24.38
C GLY A 1010 20.06 9.51 -25.79
N ASN A 1011 19.43 8.47 -26.35
CA ASN A 1011 19.70 8.08 -27.72
C ASN A 1011 18.88 8.96 -28.67
N LYS A 1012 19.56 9.83 -29.42
CA LYS A 1012 18.92 10.79 -30.33
C LYS A 1012 18.00 10.12 -31.35
N LYS A 1013 18.45 9.03 -31.99
CA LYS A 1013 17.68 8.31 -33.02
C LYS A 1013 16.38 7.74 -32.46
N SER A 1014 16.44 7.21 -31.25
CA SER A 1014 15.31 6.67 -30.50
C SER A 1014 14.30 7.74 -30.13
N LEU A 1015 14.77 8.82 -29.48
CA LEU A 1015 13.93 9.90 -28.93
C LEU A 1015 13.33 10.79 -30.02
N SER A 1016 13.98 10.93 -31.18
CA SER A 1016 13.45 11.70 -32.32
C SER A 1016 12.15 11.12 -32.90
N GLY A 1017 11.72 9.93 -32.47
CA GLY A 1017 10.41 9.38 -32.82
C GLY A 1017 9.23 10.02 -32.08
N SER A 1018 9.49 10.94 -31.14
CA SER A 1018 8.47 11.72 -30.44
C SER A 1018 8.62 13.21 -30.74
N ASP A 1019 7.52 13.89 -30.99
CA ASP A 1019 7.51 15.29 -31.43
C ASP A 1019 8.13 16.22 -30.38
N LEU A 1020 7.82 16.01 -29.10
CA LEU A 1020 8.37 16.80 -27.99
C LEU A 1020 9.89 16.65 -27.90
N TRP A 1021 10.39 15.42 -27.93
CA TRP A 1021 11.82 15.15 -27.88
C TRP A 1021 12.55 15.63 -29.14
N ALA A 1022 11.94 15.46 -30.32
CA ALA A 1022 12.46 15.97 -31.57
C ALA A 1022 12.59 17.50 -31.54
N SER A 1023 11.61 18.20 -30.96
CA SER A 1023 11.68 19.66 -30.75
C SER A 1023 12.81 20.03 -29.79
N ILE A 1024 12.98 19.32 -28.67
CA ILE A 1024 14.05 19.58 -27.69
C ILE A 1024 15.42 19.37 -28.33
N ILE A 1025 15.62 18.23 -29.00
CA ILE A 1025 16.85 17.90 -29.73
C ILE A 1025 17.12 18.94 -30.83
N GLY A 1026 16.07 19.36 -31.54
CA GLY A 1026 16.13 20.40 -32.57
C GLY A 1026 16.63 21.73 -32.02
N THR A 1027 16.15 22.14 -30.83
CA THR A 1027 16.65 23.34 -30.15
C THR A 1027 18.11 23.18 -29.75
N CYS A 1028 18.51 22.06 -29.14
CA CYS A 1028 19.92 21.82 -28.79
C CYS A 1028 20.83 21.80 -30.03
N LYS A 1029 20.36 21.26 -31.15
CA LYS A 1029 21.09 21.29 -32.42
C LYS A 1029 21.27 22.71 -32.95
N LYS A 1030 20.23 23.54 -32.91
CA LYS A 1030 20.29 24.96 -33.35
C LYS A 1030 21.21 25.78 -32.46
N SER A 1031 21.27 25.46 -31.17
CA SER A 1031 22.13 26.14 -30.19
C SER A 1031 23.56 25.59 -30.10
N ASN A 1032 23.93 24.60 -30.93
CA ASN A 1032 25.23 23.89 -30.85
C ASN A 1032 25.50 23.20 -29.50
N THR A 1033 24.47 22.74 -28.81
CA THR A 1033 24.57 22.02 -27.52
C THR A 1033 24.18 20.54 -27.61
N LEU A 1034 24.24 19.97 -28.81
CA LEU A 1034 24.06 18.54 -29.07
C LEU A 1034 25.45 17.89 -29.28
N VAL A 1035 25.87 17.02 -28.37
CA VAL A 1035 27.22 16.44 -28.34
C VAL A 1035 27.13 14.91 -28.32
N ALA A 1036 28.02 14.23 -29.03
CA ALA A 1036 28.13 12.76 -28.97
C ALA A 1036 28.85 12.32 -27.68
N SER A 1037 28.42 11.21 -27.08
CA SER A 1037 28.96 10.78 -25.77
C SER A 1037 30.47 10.50 -25.75
N ASN A 1038 31.05 10.03 -26.86
CA ASN A 1038 32.49 9.82 -26.97
C ASN A 1038 33.28 11.14 -26.93
N VAL A 1039 32.85 12.13 -27.72
CA VAL A 1039 33.45 13.49 -27.72
C VAL A 1039 33.29 14.15 -26.35
N PHE A 1040 32.15 13.94 -25.71
CA PHE A 1040 31.90 14.47 -24.36
C PHE A 1040 32.85 13.89 -23.32
N ASN A 1041 33.10 12.58 -23.35
CA ASN A 1041 34.02 11.92 -22.42
C ASN A 1041 35.47 12.36 -22.65
N GLU A 1042 35.91 12.54 -23.90
CA GLU A 1042 37.24 13.06 -24.22
C GLU A 1042 37.48 14.45 -23.59
N ILE A 1043 36.47 15.32 -23.62
CA ILE A 1043 36.55 16.67 -23.05
C ILE A 1043 36.68 16.62 -21.53
N ILE A 1044 35.84 15.82 -20.86
CA ILE A 1044 35.91 15.67 -19.40
C ILE A 1044 37.27 15.11 -18.97
N ASN A 1045 37.77 14.11 -19.67
CA ASN A 1045 39.05 13.47 -19.36
C ASN A 1045 40.24 14.40 -19.63
N SER A 1046 40.14 15.31 -20.61
CA SER A 1046 41.20 16.28 -20.89
C SER A 1046 41.36 17.32 -19.77
N ASP A 1047 40.26 17.69 -19.11
CA ASP A 1047 40.29 18.60 -17.96
C ASP A 1047 40.85 17.92 -16.70
N THR A 1048 40.52 16.64 -16.46
CA THR A 1048 41.03 15.91 -15.28
C THR A 1048 42.54 15.73 -15.34
N ASN A 1049 43.10 15.41 -16.52
CA ASN A 1049 44.54 15.28 -16.70
C ASN A 1049 45.29 16.62 -16.54
N SER A 1050 44.62 17.77 -16.76
CA SER A 1050 45.21 19.09 -16.50
C SER A 1050 45.16 19.52 -15.03
N ALA A 1051 44.34 18.85 -14.21
CA ALA A 1051 44.22 19.09 -12.77
C ALA A 1051 45.13 18.18 -11.93
N GLU A 1052 45.57 17.04 -12.49
CA GLU A 1052 46.51 16.10 -11.85
C GLU A 1052 47.96 16.65 -11.74
N ASP A 1053 48.31 17.71 -12.49
CA ASP A 1053 49.62 18.39 -12.37
C ASP A 1053 49.77 19.28 -11.10
N LEU A 1054 48.81 19.24 -10.15
CA LEU A 1054 48.82 20.13 -8.97
C LEU A 1054 48.56 19.47 -7.61
N GLN A 1055 48.58 18.14 -7.48
CA GLN A 1055 48.54 17.48 -6.16
C GLN A 1055 49.51 16.30 -6.07
N ASP A 1056 50.75 16.60 -5.65
CA ASP A 1056 51.64 15.65 -4.98
C ASP A 1056 51.12 15.27 -3.58
N TYR A 1057 51.39 14.02 -3.18
CA TYR A 1057 51.13 13.32 -1.90
C TYR A 1057 49.69 12.78 -1.72
N ASP A 1058 49.44 11.50 -1.42
CA ASP A 1058 50.18 10.54 -0.59
C ASP A 1058 49.82 9.09 -1.01
N ASP A 1059 50.83 8.33 -1.45
CA ASP A 1059 50.72 6.90 -1.72
C ASP A 1059 50.76 6.13 -0.39
N ASN A 1060 49.68 5.39 -0.09
CA ASN A 1060 49.73 4.16 0.70
C ASN A 1060 48.38 3.44 0.57
N PHE A 1061 48.25 2.60 -0.45
CA PHE A 1061 47.33 1.48 -0.42
C PHE A 1061 48.10 0.22 -0.84
N GLU A 1062 48.25 -0.68 0.12
CA GLU A 1062 48.77 -2.03 -0.07
C GLU A 1062 47.90 -2.76 -1.10
N GLU A 1063 48.55 -3.30 -2.12
CA GLU A 1063 47.98 -4.20 -3.12
C GLU A 1063 47.61 -5.53 -2.45
N GLU A 1064 46.31 -5.82 -2.32
CA GLU A 1064 45.84 -7.21 -2.23
C GLU A 1064 45.56 -7.70 -3.64
N GLU A 1065 46.45 -8.57 -4.13
CA GLU A 1065 46.26 -9.40 -5.33
C GLU A 1065 44.94 -10.17 -5.21
N VAL A 1066 44.00 -9.90 -6.13
CA VAL A 1066 42.85 -10.74 -6.38
C VAL A 1066 43.15 -11.55 -7.64
N ASP A 1067 43.41 -12.84 -7.46
CA ASP A 1067 43.48 -13.84 -8.52
C ASP A 1067 42.21 -13.79 -9.39
N ASP A 1068 42.38 -13.35 -10.64
CA ASP A 1068 41.40 -13.46 -11.71
C ASP A 1068 41.49 -14.87 -12.34
N ASP A 1069 40.65 -15.79 -11.87
CA ASP A 1069 40.31 -17.01 -12.60
C ASP A 1069 38.78 -17.21 -12.58
N PHE A 1070 38.11 -16.60 -13.56
CA PHE A 1070 36.76 -17.03 -13.94
C PHE A 1070 36.71 -17.32 -15.44
N GLU A 1071 36.89 -18.61 -15.73
CA GLU A 1071 36.64 -19.24 -17.02
C GLU A 1071 35.27 -18.85 -17.58
N ILE A 1072 35.33 -18.38 -18.83
CA ILE A 1072 34.20 -18.28 -19.75
C ILE A 1072 33.68 -19.70 -20.00
N ILE A 1073 32.50 -20.02 -19.49
CA ILE A 1073 31.71 -21.16 -19.98
C ILE A 1073 30.51 -20.60 -20.74
N GLU A 1074 30.68 -20.48 -22.05
CA GLU A 1074 29.60 -20.51 -23.02
C GLU A 1074 28.85 -21.85 -22.88
N HIS A 1075 27.52 -21.82 -22.81
CA HIS A 1075 26.73 -22.94 -23.29
C HIS A 1075 25.35 -22.48 -23.77
N GLU A 1076 25.02 -23.04 -24.94
CA GLU A 1076 23.84 -22.92 -25.80
C GLU A 1076 22.48 -23.11 -25.10
#